data_AF-A0AAD5BEA7-F1
#
_entry.id   AF-A0AAD5BEA7-F1
#
_cell.length_a   1.000
_cell.length_b   1.000
_cell.length_c   1.000
_cell.angle_alpha   90.00
_cell.angle_beta   90.00
_cell.angle_gamma   90.00
#
_symmetry.space_group_name_H-M   'P 1'
#
loop_
_entity.id
_entity.type
_entity.pdbx_description
1 polymer ?
#
loop_
_entity_poly.entity_id
_entity_poly.type
_entity_poly.pdbx_seq_one_letter_code
_entity_poly.pdbx_strand_id
1 'polypeptide(L)'
;MAYAHHPNSQQSFTLLPKLATITTSPYIPRFYNKRLRALLPFLLLSLCLYKSITIFITTNINQAQLEESALELHKESNFNPKNIALDLYNYVIEREHSLDSKIGDSNGIYFHWDDWVDLSVANHLLNPVRMAFPSGDCDPSLVEYGSVSAHQLEAFHTKVQRGAANLYCSHPIPRRVVITTDESFIEVPVIGKKRFGNHKMKPVKSDLLVNKMKQLPSQKPVVNLQKRVEIDPTDFIFKPDVVIFGLQEKLNNRTITQEDLEYLEFLEYSNNHLVDYTGRYFKYPWIYTDIIEGKSHHIAYPFFKRYISDRERQSVLHHIIRAWFQFAEVNGFASWINHGSLLGWAFNGLNMPWDTDIDVQMPIAQLDRLGREFNRTLVVENPRYGNGRYWLEVAPTYIRQGNGKNFIDARFIDIQSGLYIDISALSHTEVPPPTSDKDDLSTMLVHCKNWNWESLAELLPIRHTYFEGASVYIPHKVKEPMKHEYGANAMRNHHFNNHNYQPDLSLWVSDQVCANPPPAETRFNDFHQLTKEGACDSKVLLDEYNIAKECIQRHHELNQDSDMPKSYDITDMGDLPIFRKDAWDYYYDINHNLVEHDNWYVPLISTLVRQLMPKVYITGAFGFIAQHIVKLLLQSQYDVVGTVRSKEKGEKLAKSINNTKFQYVVVANIAAPNAFDESLKQHSDVSYILHTASPFTYTTTNPEQDLIVPAIEGTRNILNAADQYAPQLVRFVLTSSDAAIYSNVDERNNKLVFDEQSWNNIKYEDATVDAVTAYYGAKSFAEKLAWEFMEMNKPTFALAVVNPSYVFGPQAYHCDPNHLNESNAMIGDLLKGNGSFDNEVGGFIDVRDVAKAHVFAMSNDQAVDCRLFMNNGQFSTQMILDIINEKWPELNLPKGNPGSGPDDIKVLGRVNNSATKKLLPWEFLDLRTTVVDTVEQILSSK
;
A
#
# COMPACT_ATOMS: atom_id res chain seq x y z
N MET A 1 -20.26 -22.25 3.62
CA MET A 1 -20.63 -23.66 3.85
C MET A 1 -19.97 -24.41 2.71
N ALA A 2 -19.16 -25.43 2.93
CA ALA A 2 -19.41 -26.59 3.79
C ALA A 2 -18.12 -26.97 4.55
N TYR A 3 -18.07 -26.98 5.89
CA TYR A 3 -18.61 -28.09 6.69
C TYR A 3 -19.19 -29.20 5.81
N ALA A 4 -18.33 -30.06 5.29
CA ALA A 4 -18.73 -31.26 4.58
C ALA A 4 -19.72 -32.06 5.43
N HIS A 5 -20.99 -32.02 5.02
CA HIS A 5 -21.93 -33.08 5.31
C HIS A 5 -21.43 -34.34 4.60
N HIS A 6 -20.89 -35.28 5.37
CA HIS A 6 -20.92 -36.69 5.00
C HIS A 6 -22.12 -37.36 5.68
N PRO A 7 -22.98 -38.08 4.94
CA PRO A 7 -24.02 -38.92 5.51
C PRO A 7 -23.44 -40.29 5.91
N ASN A 8 -23.80 -40.76 7.10
CA ASN A 8 -23.70 -42.14 7.58
C ASN A 8 -22.41 -42.93 7.29
N SER A 9 -21.47 -42.88 8.24
CA SER A 9 -20.78 -44.08 8.70
C SER A 9 -20.64 -44.04 10.22
N GLN A 10 -21.49 -44.79 10.91
CA GLN A 10 -21.30 -45.11 12.32
C GLN A 10 -19.97 -45.88 12.48
N GLN A 11 -18.93 -45.21 12.97
CA GLN A 11 -17.89 -45.88 13.75
C GLN A 11 -17.60 -45.04 15.00
N SER A 12 -17.92 -45.66 16.12
CA SER A 12 -17.80 -45.22 17.49
C SER A 12 -16.40 -44.70 17.85
N PHE A 13 -16.29 -43.43 18.24
CA PHE A 13 -15.17 -42.94 19.04
C PHE A 13 -15.42 -43.25 20.52
N THR A 14 -14.86 -44.36 21.01
CA THR A 14 -14.69 -44.61 22.44
C THR A 14 -13.61 -43.69 22.98
N LEU A 15 -14.02 -42.63 23.70
CA LEU A 15 -13.14 -41.77 24.49
C LEU A 15 -13.00 -42.33 25.91
N LEU A 16 -12.02 -43.23 26.10
CA LEU A 16 -11.34 -43.62 27.34
C LEU A 16 -10.05 -44.31 26.85
N PRO A 17 -8.82 -43.97 27.31
CA PRO A 17 -8.46 -43.67 28.71
C PRO A 17 -7.40 -42.55 28.89
N LYS A 18 -7.43 -41.84 30.05
CA LYS A 18 -6.28 -41.23 30.79
C LYS A 18 -6.69 -40.16 31.82
N LEU A 19 -7.88 -40.27 32.43
CA LEU A 19 -8.22 -39.56 33.68
C LEU A 19 -7.98 -40.43 34.93
N ALA A 20 -6.92 -41.24 34.91
CA ALA A 20 -6.53 -42.10 36.02
C ALA A 20 -5.05 -41.87 36.41
N THR A 21 -4.65 -40.62 36.62
CA THR A 21 -3.37 -40.27 37.26
C THR A 21 -3.39 -38.89 37.93
N ILE A 22 -4.53 -38.48 38.51
CA ILE A 22 -4.59 -37.38 39.49
C ILE A 22 -5.44 -37.84 40.68
N THR A 23 -4.91 -38.79 41.44
CA THR A 23 -5.40 -39.13 42.79
C THR A 23 -4.23 -39.35 43.73
N THR A 24 -3.30 -38.39 43.80
CA THR A 24 -2.27 -38.32 44.85
C THR A 24 -2.01 -36.86 45.23
N SER A 25 -3.02 -36.18 45.78
CA SER A 25 -2.85 -34.94 46.55
C SER A 25 -3.61 -35.10 47.87
N PRO A 26 -2.96 -34.97 49.04
CA PRO A 26 -3.55 -35.35 50.33
C PRO A 26 -4.45 -34.28 50.98
N TYR A 27 -4.80 -33.20 50.28
CA TYR A 27 -5.61 -32.11 50.87
C TYR A 27 -6.85 -31.78 50.04
N ILE A 28 -7.89 -32.62 50.14
CA ILE A 28 -9.26 -32.24 49.78
C ILE A 28 -10.22 -32.71 50.90
N PRO A 29 -11.02 -31.82 51.52
CA PRO A 29 -11.94 -32.20 52.58
C PRO A 29 -13.03 -33.18 52.09
N ARG A 30 -13.23 -34.28 52.84
CA ARG A 30 -14.19 -35.35 52.52
C ARG A 30 -15.63 -34.90 52.78
N PHE A 31 -16.39 -34.62 51.73
CA PHE A 31 -17.86 -34.49 51.82
C PHE A 31 -18.51 -35.81 52.27
N TYR A 32 -19.43 -35.76 53.23
CA TYR A 32 -20.03 -36.93 53.91
C TYR A 32 -21.17 -37.64 53.15
N ASN A 33 -21.67 -37.07 52.04
CA ASN A 33 -22.83 -37.63 51.32
C ASN A 33 -22.42 -38.35 50.03
N LYS A 34 -22.64 -39.68 49.97
CA LYS A 34 -22.28 -40.56 48.84
C LYS A 34 -22.95 -40.14 47.52
N ARG A 35 -24.19 -39.63 47.54
CA ARG A 35 -24.87 -39.16 46.32
C ARG A 35 -24.24 -37.88 45.76
N LEU A 36 -23.85 -36.94 46.64
CA LEU A 36 -23.12 -35.74 46.21
C LEU A 36 -21.75 -36.09 45.62
N ARG A 37 -21.02 -37.08 46.15
CA ARG A 37 -19.72 -37.51 45.56
C ARG A 37 -19.82 -38.08 44.15
N ALA A 38 -20.93 -38.72 43.81
CA ALA A 38 -21.15 -39.26 42.47
C ALA A 38 -21.67 -38.20 41.49
N LEU A 39 -22.47 -37.24 41.98
CA LEU A 39 -23.06 -36.18 41.16
C LEU A 39 -22.09 -35.01 40.91
N LEU A 40 -21.25 -34.64 41.88
CA LEU A 40 -20.33 -33.50 41.76
C LEU A 40 -19.37 -33.60 40.57
N PRO A 41 -18.74 -34.77 40.27
CA PRO A 41 -17.86 -34.92 39.11
C PRO A 41 -18.64 -34.77 37.81
N PHE A 42 -19.85 -35.33 37.70
CA PHE A 42 -20.71 -35.17 36.52
C PHE A 42 -21.23 -33.74 36.35
N LEU A 43 -21.55 -33.06 37.45
CA LEU A 43 -21.98 -31.66 37.42
C LEU A 43 -20.81 -30.73 37.07
N LEU A 44 -19.62 -31.00 37.59
CA LEU A 44 -18.39 -30.29 37.21
C LEU A 44 -17.99 -30.60 35.77
N LEU A 45 -18.10 -31.85 35.31
CA LEU A 45 -17.84 -32.20 33.91
C LEU A 45 -18.83 -31.50 32.99
N SER A 46 -20.12 -31.52 33.32
CA SER A 46 -21.16 -30.86 32.51
C SER A 46 -21.07 -29.35 32.57
N LEU A 47 -20.70 -28.73 33.70
CA LEU A 47 -20.41 -27.31 33.80
C LEU A 47 -19.14 -26.94 33.03
N CYS A 48 -18.09 -27.76 33.08
CA CYS A 48 -16.89 -27.56 32.27
C CYS A 48 -17.18 -27.75 30.79
N LEU A 49 -17.95 -28.78 30.40
CA LEU A 49 -18.36 -29.02 29.02
C LEU A 49 -19.24 -27.89 28.51
N TYR A 50 -20.23 -27.45 29.30
CA TYR A 50 -21.10 -26.33 29.00
C TYR A 50 -20.30 -25.03 28.90
N LYS A 51 -19.38 -24.77 29.82
CA LYS A 51 -18.53 -23.57 29.80
C LYS A 51 -17.53 -23.61 28.64
N SER A 52 -16.95 -24.76 28.32
CA SER A 52 -16.08 -24.96 27.16
C SER A 52 -16.84 -24.82 25.84
N ILE A 53 -18.06 -25.37 25.74
CA ILE A 53 -18.95 -25.20 24.57
C ILE A 53 -19.41 -23.74 24.46
N THR A 54 -19.75 -23.10 25.58
CA THR A 54 -20.16 -21.69 25.58
C THR A 54 -18.98 -20.82 25.18
N ILE A 55 -17.78 -21.03 25.75
CA ILE A 55 -16.55 -20.34 25.33
C ILE A 55 -16.26 -20.60 23.85
N PHE A 56 -16.27 -21.85 23.40
CA PHE A 56 -16.13 -22.25 21.99
C PHE A 56 -17.07 -21.51 21.05
N ILE A 57 -18.34 -21.33 21.44
CA ILE A 57 -19.35 -20.66 20.61
C ILE A 57 -19.27 -19.13 20.71
N THR A 58 -18.72 -18.56 21.80
CA THR A 58 -18.85 -17.13 22.11
C THR A 58 -17.55 -16.32 22.12
N THR A 59 -16.37 -16.94 22.19
CA THR A 59 -15.10 -16.18 22.18
C THR A 59 -14.66 -15.87 20.76
N ASN A 60 -14.95 -14.65 20.32
CA ASN A 60 -14.29 -14.07 19.15
C ASN A 60 -12.80 -13.87 19.46
N ILE A 61 -11.94 -14.20 18.51
CA ILE A 61 -10.50 -13.94 18.61
C ILE A 61 -10.28 -12.43 18.59
N ASN A 62 -9.61 -11.91 19.60
CA ASN A 62 -9.33 -10.48 19.72
C ASN A 62 -8.16 -10.10 18.79
N GLN A 63 -8.48 -9.48 17.66
CA GLN A 63 -7.50 -9.08 16.64
C GLN A 63 -6.43 -8.13 17.19
N ALA A 64 -6.80 -7.18 18.06
CA ALA A 64 -5.86 -6.24 18.68
C ALA A 64 -4.85 -6.96 19.59
N GLN A 65 -5.29 -8.00 20.32
CA GLN A 65 -4.41 -8.81 21.15
C GLN A 65 -3.39 -9.61 20.31
N LEU A 66 -3.77 -10.05 19.11
CA LEU A 66 -2.86 -10.72 18.19
C LEU A 66 -1.78 -9.77 17.66
N GLU A 67 -2.16 -8.53 17.33
CA GLU A 67 -1.22 -7.49 16.89
C GLU A 67 -0.27 -7.06 18.02
N GLU A 68 -0.78 -6.93 19.25
CA GLU A 68 0.07 -6.67 20.44
C GLU A 68 1.06 -7.81 20.68
N SER A 69 0.59 -9.06 20.59
CA SER A 69 1.45 -10.24 20.75
C SER A 69 2.54 -10.29 19.67
N ALA A 70 2.22 -9.88 18.44
CA ALA A 70 3.17 -9.77 17.35
C ALA A 70 4.25 -8.72 17.62
N LEU A 71 3.86 -7.55 18.12
CA LEU A 71 4.76 -6.46 18.48
C LEU A 71 5.74 -6.90 19.56
N GLU A 72 5.24 -7.51 20.65
CA GLU A 72 6.10 -8.00 21.74
C GLU A 72 7.11 -9.05 21.24
N LEU A 73 6.69 -9.99 20.41
CA LEU A 73 7.60 -10.97 19.82
C LEU A 73 8.68 -10.32 18.95
N HIS A 74 8.36 -9.27 18.19
CA HIS A 74 9.37 -8.53 17.42
C HIS A 74 10.29 -7.67 18.30
N LYS A 75 9.84 -7.19 19.47
CA LYS A 75 10.71 -6.46 20.43
C LYS A 75 11.78 -7.36 21.02
N GLU A 76 11.43 -8.61 21.31
CA GLU A 76 12.35 -9.61 21.86
C GLU A 76 13.20 -10.31 20.79
N SER A 77 12.82 -10.14 19.52
CA SER A 77 13.50 -10.74 18.38
C SER A 77 14.90 -10.17 18.18
N ASN A 78 15.87 -11.07 17.99
CA ASN A 78 17.21 -10.75 17.53
C ASN A 78 17.42 -11.22 16.08
N PHE A 79 16.34 -11.24 15.29
CA PHE A 79 16.35 -11.60 13.89
C PHE A 79 16.09 -10.39 13.01
N ASN A 80 16.74 -10.29 11.85
CA ASN A 80 16.40 -9.32 10.82
C ASN A 80 16.58 -9.95 9.42
N PRO A 81 15.49 -10.11 8.64
CA PRO A 81 15.50 -10.80 7.35
C PRO A 81 16.35 -10.08 6.29
N LYS A 82 16.55 -8.78 6.43
CA LYS A 82 17.31 -7.96 5.46
C LYS A 82 18.81 -8.22 5.52
N ASN A 83 19.34 -8.70 6.65
CA ASN A 83 20.76 -9.03 6.77
C ASN A 83 21.14 -10.21 5.87
N ILE A 84 20.37 -11.31 5.94
CA ILE A 84 20.64 -12.49 5.11
C ILE A 84 20.44 -12.20 3.62
N ALA A 85 19.45 -11.35 3.27
CA ALA A 85 19.28 -10.89 1.90
C ALA A 85 20.48 -10.06 1.42
N LEU A 86 21.00 -9.14 2.25
CA LEU A 86 22.19 -8.35 1.91
C LEU A 86 23.43 -9.23 1.69
N ASP A 87 23.65 -10.19 2.58
CA ASP A 87 24.74 -11.16 2.50
C ASP A 87 24.64 -12.00 1.23
N LEU A 88 23.43 -12.45 0.89
CA LEU A 88 23.15 -13.18 -0.34
C LEU A 88 23.42 -12.33 -1.59
N TYR A 89 23.00 -11.07 -1.60
CA TYR A 89 23.29 -10.16 -2.72
C TYR A 89 24.79 -9.89 -2.88
N ASN A 90 25.51 -9.68 -1.78
CA ASN A 90 26.96 -9.50 -1.83
C ASN A 90 27.65 -10.75 -2.37
N TYR A 91 27.23 -11.95 -1.95
CA TYR A 91 27.76 -13.21 -2.49
C TYR A 91 27.61 -13.30 -4.01
N VAL A 92 26.41 -13.01 -4.55
CA VAL A 92 26.18 -13.09 -6.00
C VAL A 92 27.03 -12.07 -6.75
N ILE A 93 27.11 -10.82 -6.27
CA ILE A 93 27.94 -9.76 -6.88
C ILE A 93 29.43 -10.14 -6.85
N GLU A 94 29.93 -10.64 -5.72
CA GLU A 94 31.35 -11.00 -5.56
C GLU A 94 31.75 -12.20 -6.41
N ARG A 95 30.87 -13.20 -6.54
CA ARG A 95 31.08 -14.38 -7.40
C ARG A 95 31.31 -13.99 -8.87
N GLU A 96 30.69 -12.92 -9.34
CA GLU A 96 30.90 -12.43 -10.71
C GLU A 96 32.25 -11.72 -10.91
N HIS A 97 32.80 -11.12 -9.85
CA HIS A 97 34.00 -10.29 -9.93
C HIS A 97 35.29 -10.97 -9.47
N SER A 98 35.23 -12.15 -8.84
CA SER A 98 36.39 -12.85 -8.27
C SER A 98 36.26 -14.37 -8.37
N LEU A 99 37.30 -15.03 -8.91
CA LEU A 99 37.48 -16.50 -8.83
C LEU A 99 37.78 -17.00 -7.39
N ASP A 100 38.05 -16.08 -6.46
CA ASP A 100 38.38 -16.33 -5.05
C ASP A 100 37.32 -15.71 -4.10
N SER A 101 36.02 -15.87 -4.40
CA SER A 101 34.96 -15.39 -3.48
C SER A 101 34.81 -16.35 -2.29
N LYS A 102 35.09 -15.89 -1.06
CA LYS A 102 34.67 -16.60 0.16
C LYS A 102 33.29 -16.15 0.58
N ILE A 103 32.27 -17.00 0.37
CA ILE A 103 31.43 -17.69 1.38
C ILE A 103 30.74 -18.85 0.65
N GLY A 104 31.04 -20.09 1.08
CA GLY A 104 30.83 -21.30 0.28
C GLY A 104 31.91 -21.43 -0.80
N ASP A 105 32.23 -22.65 -1.23
CA ASP A 105 33.13 -22.86 -2.37
C ASP A 105 32.60 -22.07 -3.60
N SER A 106 33.39 -21.92 -4.66
CA SER A 106 33.00 -21.38 -5.98
C SER A 106 31.68 -21.94 -6.57
N ASN A 107 31.10 -22.95 -5.91
CA ASN A 107 29.97 -23.79 -6.27
C ASN A 107 28.62 -23.49 -5.54
N GLY A 108 28.55 -22.65 -4.48
CA GLY A 108 27.25 -22.28 -3.85
C GLY A 108 27.33 -21.78 -2.39
N ILE A 109 26.20 -21.64 -1.69
CA ILE A 109 26.11 -21.14 -0.29
C ILE A 109 25.83 -22.25 0.73
N TYR A 110 26.25 -22.04 1.97
CA TYR A 110 25.77 -22.82 3.11
C TYR A 110 24.41 -22.30 3.60
N PHE A 111 23.57 -23.19 4.13
CA PHE A 111 22.25 -22.85 4.63
C PHE A 111 21.99 -23.39 6.03
N HIS A 112 21.35 -22.60 6.89
CA HIS A 112 20.84 -23.07 8.17
C HIS A 112 19.58 -22.28 8.56
N TRP A 113 18.49 -22.95 8.95
CA TRP A 113 17.20 -22.29 9.23
C TRP A 113 17.27 -21.17 10.27
N ASP A 114 18.20 -21.26 11.23
CA ASP A 114 18.47 -20.22 12.23
C ASP A 114 18.91 -18.86 11.64
N ASP A 115 19.41 -18.84 10.40
CA ASP A 115 19.77 -17.59 9.70
C ASP A 115 18.61 -17.01 8.86
N TRP A 116 17.55 -17.80 8.64
CA TRP A 116 16.47 -17.48 7.69
C TRP A 116 15.10 -17.32 8.36
N VAL A 117 14.93 -17.84 9.56
CA VAL A 117 13.67 -17.82 10.32
C VAL A 117 13.95 -17.27 11.72
N ASP A 118 13.10 -16.37 12.19
CA ASP A 118 13.13 -15.95 13.59
C ASP A 118 12.83 -17.13 14.53
N LEU A 119 13.86 -17.61 15.24
CA LEU A 119 13.79 -18.65 16.25
C LEU A 119 13.95 -18.10 17.68
N SER A 120 13.79 -16.79 17.90
CA SER A 120 14.04 -16.14 19.19
C SER A 120 13.11 -16.65 20.30
N VAL A 121 11.91 -17.11 19.94
CA VAL A 121 10.93 -17.76 20.84
C VAL A 121 11.47 -18.99 21.57
N ALA A 122 12.52 -19.61 21.05
CA ALA A 122 13.19 -20.78 21.63
C ALA A 122 14.62 -20.47 22.09
N ASN A 123 15.00 -19.21 22.28
CA ASN A 123 16.36 -18.81 22.67
C ASN A 123 16.86 -19.51 23.94
N HIS A 124 16.01 -19.70 24.94
CA HIS A 124 16.37 -20.42 26.17
C HIS A 124 16.78 -21.89 25.92
N LEU A 125 16.25 -22.51 24.86
CA LEU A 125 16.57 -23.87 24.42
C LEU A 125 17.76 -23.89 23.45
N LEU A 126 17.79 -22.94 22.51
CA LEU A 126 18.73 -22.95 21.38
C LEU A 126 20.07 -22.29 21.70
N ASN A 127 20.13 -21.30 22.61
CA ASN A 127 21.38 -20.58 22.91
C ASN A 127 22.50 -21.49 23.43
N PRO A 128 22.26 -22.45 24.34
CA PRO A 128 23.31 -23.41 24.73
C PRO A 128 23.87 -24.19 23.53
N VAL A 129 23.00 -24.61 22.60
CA VAL A 129 23.40 -25.36 21.40
C VAL A 129 24.15 -24.46 20.42
N ARG A 130 23.69 -23.22 20.19
CA ARG A 130 24.39 -22.23 19.35
C ARG A 130 25.80 -21.94 19.86
N MET A 131 26.00 -21.92 21.19
CA MET A 131 27.32 -21.72 21.80
C MET A 131 28.23 -22.95 21.67
N ALA A 132 27.67 -24.15 21.84
CA ALA A 132 28.44 -25.40 21.72
C ALA A 132 28.79 -25.75 20.27
N PHE A 133 27.87 -25.47 19.33
CA PHE A 133 27.94 -25.84 17.92
C PHE A 133 27.69 -24.61 17.03
N PRO A 134 28.64 -23.66 16.95
CA PRO A 134 28.45 -22.39 16.26
C PRO A 134 28.21 -22.55 14.75
N SER A 135 28.63 -23.66 14.15
CA SER A 135 28.38 -24.01 12.75
C SER A 135 26.93 -24.42 12.46
N GLY A 136 26.10 -24.66 13.48
CA GLY A 136 24.74 -25.17 13.32
C GLY A 136 24.64 -26.70 13.37
N ASP A 137 25.65 -27.39 13.90
CA ASP A 137 25.50 -28.81 14.25
C ASP A 137 24.47 -28.96 15.38
N CYS A 138 23.84 -30.12 15.43
CA CYS A 138 22.74 -30.36 16.36
C CYS A 138 23.07 -31.28 17.51
N ASP A 139 22.48 -30.94 18.65
CA ASP A 139 22.47 -31.77 19.84
C ASP A 139 21.42 -32.90 19.68
N PRO A 140 21.78 -34.18 19.93
CA PRO A 140 20.84 -35.29 19.81
C PRO A 140 19.57 -35.15 20.66
N SER A 141 19.65 -34.53 21.85
CA SER A 141 18.48 -34.30 22.70
C SER A 141 17.52 -33.27 22.08
N LEU A 142 18.07 -32.28 21.37
CA LEU A 142 17.28 -31.29 20.64
C LEU A 142 16.61 -31.93 19.40
N VAL A 143 17.29 -32.84 18.72
CA VAL A 143 16.70 -33.66 17.64
C VAL A 143 15.52 -34.47 18.18
N GLU A 144 15.70 -35.19 19.28
CA GLU A 144 14.62 -35.98 19.90
C GLU A 144 13.44 -35.09 20.30
N TYR A 145 13.72 -33.92 20.90
CA TYR A 145 12.69 -32.95 21.26
C TYR A 145 11.95 -32.39 20.04
N GLY A 146 12.64 -32.08 18.94
CA GLY A 146 12.03 -31.56 17.71
C GLY A 146 11.35 -32.62 16.84
N SER A 147 11.55 -33.92 17.09
CA SER A 147 11.08 -35.02 16.22
C SER A 147 9.68 -35.54 16.58
N VAL A 148 8.94 -34.84 17.44
CA VAL A 148 7.58 -35.25 17.82
C VAL A 148 6.59 -34.94 16.70
N SER A 149 5.64 -35.86 16.48
CA SER A 149 4.63 -35.71 15.43
C SER A 149 3.84 -34.42 15.62
N ALA A 150 3.74 -33.63 14.54
CA ALA A 150 2.94 -32.41 14.52
C ALA A 150 1.46 -32.64 14.94
N HIS A 151 0.92 -33.86 14.74
CA HIS A 151 -0.43 -34.26 15.15
C HIS A 151 -0.65 -34.44 16.65
N GLN A 152 0.41 -34.51 17.45
CA GLN A 152 0.25 -34.67 18.89
C GLN A 152 -0.36 -33.38 19.46
N LEU A 153 -1.52 -33.47 20.10
CA LEU A 153 -2.10 -32.32 20.79
C LEU A 153 -1.18 -31.92 21.95
N GLU A 154 -0.73 -30.66 21.93
CA GLU A 154 0.20 -30.09 22.91
C GLU A 154 -0.18 -28.65 23.25
N ALA A 155 0.43 -28.08 24.29
CA ALA A 155 0.28 -26.66 24.60
C ALA A 155 0.96 -25.81 23.53
N PHE A 156 0.38 -24.64 23.23
CA PHE A 156 0.89 -23.68 22.23
C PHE A 156 2.40 -23.45 22.36
N HIS A 157 2.86 -23.09 23.56
CA HIS A 157 4.28 -22.78 23.80
C HIS A 157 5.20 -23.98 23.53
N THR A 158 4.81 -25.18 23.96
CA THR A 158 5.57 -26.41 23.69
C THR A 158 5.66 -26.69 22.19
N LYS A 159 4.55 -26.51 21.46
CA LYS A 159 4.51 -26.74 20.01
C LYS A 159 5.45 -25.79 19.26
N VAL A 160 5.43 -24.51 19.61
CA VAL A 160 6.30 -23.48 19.03
C VAL A 160 7.77 -23.80 19.30
N GLN A 161 8.13 -24.15 20.55
CA GLN A 161 9.50 -24.53 20.90
C GLN A 161 9.97 -25.78 20.14
N ARG A 162 9.12 -26.80 20.00
CA ARG A 162 9.44 -28.00 19.20
C ARG A 162 9.58 -27.67 17.72
N GLY A 163 8.75 -26.80 17.18
CA GLY A 163 8.88 -26.30 15.80
C GLY A 163 10.23 -25.62 15.58
N ALA A 164 10.64 -24.74 16.50
CA ALA A 164 11.95 -24.10 16.44
C ALA A 164 13.11 -25.10 16.55
N ALA A 165 13.01 -26.10 17.44
CA ALA A 165 13.98 -27.19 17.54
C ALA A 165 14.02 -28.04 16.26
N ASN A 166 12.87 -28.31 15.64
CA ASN A 166 12.75 -29.03 14.38
C ASN A 166 13.45 -28.26 13.25
N LEU A 167 13.15 -26.97 13.07
CA LEU A 167 13.80 -26.10 12.09
C LEU A 167 15.32 -26.05 12.30
N TYR A 168 15.76 -25.84 13.54
CA TYR A 168 17.18 -25.79 13.87
C TYR A 168 17.86 -27.12 13.48
N CYS A 169 17.27 -28.27 13.83
CA CYS A 169 17.96 -29.56 13.71
C CYS A 169 17.60 -30.46 12.56
N SER A 170 16.32 -30.73 12.36
CA SER A 170 15.89 -31.90 11.58
C SER A 170 15.21 -31.51 10.28
N HIS A 171 14.72 -30.27 10.16
CA HIS A 171 14.03 -29.84 8.97
C HIS A 171 14.97 -29.82 7.75
N PRO A 172 14.55 -30.36 6.59
CA PRO A 172 15.36 -30.34 5.38
C PRO A 172 15.75 -28.91 4.99
N ILE A 173 16.94 -28.74 4.42
CA ILE A 173 17.38 -27.46 3.84
C ILE A 173 16.98 -27.38 2.35
N PRO A 174 16.88 -26.18 1.76
CA PRO A 174 16.75 -26.02 0.32
C PRO A 174 17.86 -26.73 -0.45
N ARG A 175 17.51 -27.23 -1.63
CA ARG A 175 18.49 -27.58 -2.67
C ARG A 175 19.09 -26.33 -3.32
N ARG A 176 18.30 -25.26 -3.39
CA ARG A 176 18.68 -23.96 -3.95
C ARG A 176 17.87 -22.83 -3.32
N VAL A 177 18.44 -21.63 -3.39
CA VAL A 177 17.76 -20.37 -3.13
C VAL A 177 17.58 -19.66 -4.46
N VAL A 178 16.40 -19.12 -4.71
CA VAL A 178 16.09 -18.34 -5.91
C VAL A 178 15.84 -16.89 -5.49
N ILE A 179 16.59 -15.97 -6.07
CA ILE A 179 16.49 -14.54 -5.81
C ILE A 179 15.70 -13.90 -6.92
N THR A 180 14.74 -13.04 -6.56
CA THR A 180 13.94 -12.27 -7.52
C THR A 180 14.49 -10.85 -7.63
N THR A 181 14.74 -10.38 -8.86
CA THR A 181 15.16 -9.01 -9.17
C THR A 181 14.09 -8.28 -10.00
N ASP A 182 14.37 -7.05 -10.43
CA ASP A 182 13.48 -6.32 -11.35
C ASP A 182 13.39 -6.97 -12.72
N GLU A 183 14.50 -7.59 -13.14
CA GLU A 183 14.66 -8.06 -14.50
C GLU A 183 14.88 -9.56 -14.56
N SER A 184 15.20 -10.25 -13.45
CA SER A 184 15.50 -11.68 -13.52
C SER A 184 15.28 -12.50 -12.25
N PHE A 185 15.27 -13.82 -12.41
CA PHE A 185 15.41 -14.80 -11.34
C PHE A 185 16.82 -15.40 -11.36
N ILE A 186 17.49 -15.43 -10.20
CA ILE A 186 18.86 -15.92 -10.05
C ILE A 186 18.89 -17.11 -9.12
N GLU A 187 19.42 -18.24 -9.59
CA GLU A 187 19.55 -19.46 -8.80
C GLU A 187 20.89 -19.52 -8.07
N VAL A 188 20.83 -19.76 -6.76
CA VAL A 188 21.99 -19.92 -5.89
C VAL A 188 21.97 -21.34 -5.29
N PRO A 189 22.91 -22.23 -5.67
CA PRO A 189 22.98 -23.58 -5.12
C PRO A 189 23.25 -23.58 -3.62
N VAL A 190 22.62 -24.52 -2.90
CA VAL A 190 22.92 -24.77 -1.48
C VAL A 190 23.80 -26.01 -1.37
N ILE A 191 25.00 -25.84 -0.82
CA ILE A 191 26.04 -26.88 -0.80
C ILE A 191 26.12 -27.66 0.52
N GLY A 192 25.41 -27.23 1.56
CA GLY A 192 25.37 -27.94 2.82
C GLY A 192 24.69 -27.20 3.96
N LYS A 193 24.39 -27.95 5.03
CA LYS A 193 23.77 -27.41 6.25
C LYS A 193 24.84 -26.80 7.16
N LYS A 194 24.97 -25.47 7.16
CA LYS A 194 25.89 -24.73 8.04
C LYS A 194 25.45 -23.27 8.14
N ARG A 195 25.67 -22.66 9.30
CA ARG A 195 25.33 -21.24 9.54
C ARG A 195 26.22 -20.30 8.74
N PHE A 196 25.64 -19.20 8.27
CA PHE A 196 26.28 -18.19 7.41
C PHE A 196 27.37 -17.37 8.14
N GLY A 197 27.29 -17.28 9.47
CA GLY A 197 28.40 -16.87 10.34
C GLY A 197 28.57 -15.37 10.62
N ASN A 198 27.65 -14.50 10.20
CA ASN A 198 27.70 -13.07 10.50
C ASN A 198 26.49 -12.60 11.32
N HIS A 199 26.59 -12.67 12.65
CA HIS A 199 25.50 -12.29 13.57
C HIS A 199 25.53 -10.83 14.02
N LYS A 200 26.30 -9.96 13.35
CA LYS A 200 26.31 -8.52 13.68
C LYS A 200 25.07 -7.86 13.09
N MET A 201 24.03 -7.75 13.91
CA MET A 201 22.78 -7.09 13.57
C MET A 201 23.00 -5.59 13.35
N LYS A 202 23.04 -5.17 12.09
CA LYS A 202 22.91 -3.76 11.73
C LYS A 202 21.55 -3.56 11.07
N PRO A 203 20.84 -2.46 11.36
CA PRO A 203 19.68 -2.09 10.56
C PRO A 203 20.09 -1.98 9.09
N VAL A 204 19.42 -2.73 8.23
CA VAL A 204 19.59 -2.67 6.77
C VAL A 204 18.40 -1.93 6.18
N LYS A 205 18.67 -0.82 5.47
CA LYS A 205 17.63 -0.06 4.78
C LYS A 205 17.20 -0.77 3.50
N SER A 206 15.91 -0.73 3.17
CA SER A 206 15.38 -1.34 1.93
C SER A 206 16.07 -0.77 0.67
N ASP A 207 16.35 0.54 0.64
CA ASP A 207 17.06 1.17 -0.48
C ASP A 207 18.45 0.56 -0.74
N LEU A 208 19.15 0.11 0.31
CA LEU A 208 20.44 -0.56 0.14
C LEU A 208 20.27 -1.91 -0.56
N LEU A 209 19.26 -2.70 -0.17
CA LEU A 209 18.94 -3.98 -0.81
C LEU A 209 18.51 -3.77 -2.26
N VAL A 210 17.64 -2.80 -2.53
CA VAL A 210 17.21 -2.46 -3.89
C VAL A 210 18.41 -2.03 -4.74
N ASN A 211 19.31 -1.22 -4.22
CA ASN A 211 20.53 -0.81 -4.93
C ASN A 211 21.49 -1.97 -5.20
N LYS A 212 21.58 -2.94 -4.27
CA LYS A 212 22.38 -4.16 -4.46
C LYS A 212 21.76 -5.09 -5.49
N MET A 213 20.44 -5.29 -5.42
CA MET A 213 19.68 -6.08 -6.39
C MET A 213 19.85 -5.53 -7.82
N LYS A 214 19.83 -4.21 -8.00
CA LYS A 214 20.08 -3.57 -9.31
C LYS A 214 21.46 -3.81 -9.91
N GLN A 215 22.44 -4.25 -9.12
CA GLN A 215 23.79 -4.57 -9.59
C GLN A 215 23.91 -6.02 -10.07
N LEU A 216 22.87 -6.83 -9.89
CA LEU A 216 22.90 -8.25 -10.22
C LEU A 216 22.74 -8.48 -11.72
N PRO A 217 23.34 -9.55 -12.25
CA PRO A 217 23.22 -9.92 -13.66
C PRO A 217 21.81 -10.41 -13.97
N SER A 218 21.37 -10.23 -15.21
CA SER A 218 20.18 -10.91 -15.71
C SER A 218 20.53 -12.36 -16.11
N GLN A 219 19.83 -13.34 -15.54
CA GLN A 219 19.99 -14.77 -15.89
C GLN A 219 18.75 -15.33 -16.60
N LYS A 220 17.59 -15.24 -15.95
CA LYS A 220 16.28 -15.62 -16.50
C LYS A 220 15.37 -14.41 -16.46
N PRO A 221 14.97 -13.80 -17.59
CA PRO A 221 14.23 -12.56 -17.58
C PRO A 221 12.87 -12.73 -16.90
N VAL A 222 12.43 -11.74 -16.12
CA VAL A 222 11.04 -11.67 -15.65
C VAL A 222 10.16 -11.41 -16.87
N VAL A 223 9.21 -12.31 -17.11
CA VAL A 223 8.27 -12.20 -18.23
C VAL A 223 6.94 -11.72 -17.68
N ASN A 224 6.32 -10.76 -18.38
CA ASN A 224 4.95 -10.36 -18.07
C ASN A 224 3.99 -11.50 -18.40
N LEU A 225 2.97 -11.69 -17.55
CA LEU A 225 1.93 -12.68 -17.81
C LEU A 225 1.30 -12.43 -19.19
N GLN A 226 1.03 -13.51 -19.90
CA GLN A 226 0.39 -13.49 -21.20
C GLN A 226 -1.09 -13.14 -21.06
N LYS A 227 -1.71 -12.59 -22.12
CA LYS A 227 -3.15 -12.27 -22.08
C LYS A 227 -4.03 -13.49 -21.85
N ARG A 228 -3.65 -14.59 -22.48
CA ARG A 228 -4.30 -15.88 -22.41
C ARG A 228 -3.24 -16.95 -22.56
N VAL A 229 -3.38 -18.03 -21.82
CA VAL A 229 -2.51 -19.21 -21.92
C VAL A 229 -3.38 -20.37 -22.36
N GLU A 230 -3.07 -20.90 -23.54
CA GLU A 230 -3.57 -22.19 -23.98
C GLU A 230 -2.75 -23.28 -23.28
N ILE A 231 -3.42 -24.27 -22.72
CA ILE A 231 -2.78 -25.41 -22.06
C ILE A 231 -3.05 -26.64 -22.92
N ASP A 232 -2.03 -27.44 -23.19
CA ASP A 232 -2.21 -28.68 -23.92
C ASP A 232 -3.10 -29.64 -23.10
N PRO A 233 -4.22 -30.17 -23.65
CA PRO A 233 -5.06 -31.12 -22.93
C PRO A 233 -4.30 -32.32 -22.37
N THR A 234 -3.18 -32.72 -22.98
CA THR A 234 -2.33 -33.81 -22.49
C THR A 234 -1.64 -33.48 -21.16
N ASP A 235 -1.48 -32.21 -20.79
CA ASP A 235 -0.91 -31.81 -19.49
C ASP A 235 -1.82 -32.20 -18.30
N PHE A 236 -3.10 -32.48 -18.55
CA PHE A 236 -4.04 -32.97 -17.54
C PHE A 236 -4.03 -34.51 -17.41
N ILE A 237 -3.20 -35.21 -18.20
CA ILE A 237 -3.11 -36.67 -18.18
C ILE A 237 -1.76 -37.08 -17.63
N PHE A 238 -1.76 -37.65 -16.42
CA PHE A 238 -0.56 -38.25 -15.83
C PHE A 238 -0.86 -39.68 -15.39
N LYS A 239 -0.20 -40.65 -16.04
CA LYS A 239 -0.34 -42.08 -15.75
C LYS A 239 0.99 -42.62 -15.20
N PRO A 240 1.19 -42.61 -13.86
CA PRO A 240 2.48 -42.95 -13.26
C PRO A 240 2.98 -44.34 -13.65
N ASP A 241 2.09 -45.33 -13.76
CA ASP A 241 2.46 -46.71 -14.15
C ASP A 241 3.06 -46.79 -15.57
N VAL A 242 2.58 -45.95 -16.50
CA VAL A 242 3.10 -45.87 -17.87
C VAL A 242 4.48 -45.23 -17.89
N VAL A 243 4.69 -44.19 -17.08
CA VAL A 243 5.98 -43.52 -16.94
C VAL A 243 7.01 -44.47 -16.30
N ILE A 244 6.63 -45.16 -15.23
CA ILE A 244 7.45 -46.20 -14.58
C ILE A 244 7.88 -47.26 -15.60
N PHE A 245 6.93 -47.81 -16.36
CA PHE A 245 7.23 -48.82 -17.39
C PHE A 245 8.24 -48.30 -18.43
N GLY A 246 8.05 -47.06 -18.93
CA GLY A 246 8.96 -46.46 -19.89
C GLY A 246 10.38 -46.26 -19.35
N LEU A 247 10.52 -45.86 -18.08
CA LEU A 247 11.81 -45.70 -17.41
C LEU A 247 12.48 -47.06 -17.13
N GLN A 248 11.71 -48.07 -16.75
CA GLN A 248 12.21 -49.45 -16.59
C GLN A 248 12.74 -50.01 -17.92
N GLU A 249 12.10 -49.71 -19.05
CA GLU A 249 12.61 -50.09 -20.37
C GLU A 249 13.96 -49.41 -20.69
N LYS A 250 14.11 -48.12 -20.37
CA LYS A 250 15.43 -47.44 -20.48
C LYS A 250 16.49 -48.10 -19.58
N LEU A 251 16.11 -48.49 -18.36
CA LEU A 251 17.00 -49.18 -17.41
C LEU A 251 17.44 -50.55 -17.98
N ASN A 252 16.49 -51.35 -18.47
CA ASN A 252 16.74 -52.66 -19.09
C ASN A 252 17.66 -52.54 -20.32
N ASN A 253 17.47 -51.49 -21.12
CA ASN A 253 18.27 -51.22 -22.31
C ASN A 253 19.59 -50.48 -22.03
N ARG A 254 19.92 -50.18 -20.76
CA ARG A 254 21.12 -49.44 -20.34
C ARG A 254 21.27 -48.04 -20.96
N THR A 255 20.15 -47.39 -21.28
CA THR A 255 20.10 -46.02 -21.82
C THR A 255 19.58 -45.01 -20.80
N ILE A 256 19.36 -45.43 -19.55
CA ILE A 256 18.83 -44.57 -18.48
C ILE A 256 19.89 -43.56 -18.01
N THR A 257 19.47 -42.33 -17.74
CA THR A 257 20.31 -41.31 -17.09
C THR A 257 20.21 -41.42 -15.56
N GLN A 258 21.10 -40.75 -14.83
CA GLN A 258 21.00 -40.68 -13.36
C GLN A 258 19.70 -39.99 -12.92
N GLU A 259 19.27 -38.95 -13.62
CA GLU A 259 18.02 -38.24 -13.35
C GLU A 259 16.79 -39.12 -13.60
N ASP A 260 16.78 -39.87 -14.72
CA ASP A 260 15.73 -40.85 -15.02
C ASP A 260 15.65 -41.93 -13.92
N LEU A 261 16.80 -42.37 -13.40
CA LEU A 261 16.86 -43.39 -12.34
C LEU A 261 16.30 -42.87 -11.02
N GLU A 262 16.70 -41.66 -10.59
CA GLU A 262 16.17 -41.02 -9.38
C GLU A 262 14.66 -40.80 -9.48
N TYR A 263 14.18 -40.44 -10.68
CA TYR A 263 12.75 -40.26 -10.92
C TYR A 263 11.99 -41.58 -10.92
N LEU A 264 12.55 -42.65 -11.52
CA LEU A 264 11.99 -43.99 -11.43
C LEU A 264 11.86 -44.45 -9.97
N GLU A 265 12.92 -44.32 -9.19
CA GLU A 265 12.92 -44.66 -7.76
C GLU A 265 11.87 -43.86 -6.98
N PHE A 266 11.75 -42.57 -7.27
CA PHE A 266 10.71 -41.72 -6.68
C PHE A 266 9.30 -42.21 -7.00
N LEU A 267 9.01 -42.46 -8.28
CA LEU A 267 7.67 -42.88 -8.71
C LEU A 267 7.31 -44.24 -8.14
N GLU A 268 8.22 -45.21 -8.18
CA GLU A 268 8.00 -46.54 -7.61
C GLU A 268 7.79 -46.48 -6.11
N TYR A 269 8.61 -45.71 -5.40
CA TYR A 269 8.48 -45.56 -3.96
C TYR A 269 7.17 -44.88 -3.60
N SER A 270 6.83 -43.77 -4.27
CA SER A 270 5.61 -43.04 -3.98
C SER A 270 4.36 -43.87 -4.29
N ASN A 271 4.32 -44.50 -5.46
CA ASN A 271 3.16 -45.25 -5.93
C ASN A 271 2.89 -46.49 -5.07
N ASN A 272 3.94 -47.20 -4.67
CA ASN A 272 3.83 -48.47 -3.94
C ASN A 272 3.81 -48.32 -2.42
N HIS A 273 4.39 -47.25 -1.86
CA HIS A 273 4.59 -47.13 -0.41
C HIS A 273 4.01 -45.87 0.22
N LEU A 274 3.77 -44.80 -0.54
CA LEU A 274 3.33 -43.52 0.04
C LEU A 274 1.86 -43.22 -0.20
N VAL A 275 1.40 -43.31 -1.44
CA VAL A 275 0.10 -42.78 -1.87
C VAL A 275 -1.10 -43.34 -1.08
N ASP A 276 -1.14 -44.66 -0.85
CA ASP A 276 -2.24 -45.30 -0.12
C ASP A 276 -1.99 -45.38 1.41
N TYR A 277 -0.72 -45.42 1.82
CA TYR A 277 -0.33 -45.76 3.20
C TYR A 277 0.04 -44.54 4.05
N THR A 278 0.54 -43.47 3.43
CA THR A 278 0.82 -42.22 4.14
C THR A 278 -0.51 -41.61 4.56
N GLY A 279 -0.66 -41.26 5.84
CA GLY A 279 -1.80 -40.45 6.28
C GLY A 279 -1.79 -39.07 5.61
N ARG A 280 -2.24 -38.02 6.31
CA ARG A 280 -2.08 -36.66 5.77
C ARG A 280 -0.59 -36.30 5.67
N TYR A 281 -0.05 -36.06 4.49
CA TYR A 281 1.36 -35.73 4.25
C TYR A 281 1.69 -34.38 4.89
N PHE A 282 0.99 -33.33 4.46
CA PHE A 282 1.13 -32.01 5.04
C PHE A 282 0.52 -31.96 6.45
N LYS A 283 1.36 -31.65 7.43
CA LYS A 283 0.97 -31.69 8.84
C LYS A 283 0.60 -30.29 9.33
N TYR A 284 -0.38 -30.25 10.23
CA TYR A 284 -0.77 -29.03 10.95
C TYR A 284 -0.21 -29.06 12.37
N PRO A 285 0.03 -27.90 13.00
CA PRO A 285 0.64 -27.83 14.32
C PRO A 285 -0.25 -28.41 15.43
N TRP A 286 -1.58 -28.48 15.28
CA TRP A 286 -2.58 -29.03 16.23
C TRP A 286 -2.25 -28.78 17.71
N ILE A 287 -2.86 -27.75 18.29
CA ILE A 287 -2.66 -27.34 19.69
C ILE A 287 -3.96 -27.42 20.49
N TYR A 288 -3.85 -27.48 21.82
CA TYR A 288 -5.04 -27.60 22.69
C TYR A 288 -6.06 -26.47 22.49
N THR A 289 -5.59 -25.27 22.15
CA THR A 289 -6.43 -24.09 21.90
C THR A 289 -7.16 -24.16 20.56
N ASP A 290 -6.72 -24.97 19.59
CA ASP A 290 -7.44 -25.16 18.32
C ASP A 290 -8.82 -25.79 18.52
N ILE A 291 -9.01 -26.54 19.61
CA ILE A 291 -10.31 -27.07 20.01
C ILE A 291 -11.30 -25.94 20.22
N ILE A 292 -10.86 -24.69 20.44
CA ILE A 292 -11.67 -23.48 20.64
C ILE A 292 -11.54 -22.51 19.47
N GLU A 293 -10.33 -22.31 18.95
CA GLU A 293 -10.05 -21.26 17.98
C GLU A 293 -10.14 -21.75 16.53
N GLY A 294 -9.86 -23.03 16.26
CA GLY A 294 -10.02 -23.65 14.94
C GLY A 294 -9.17 -23.06 13.81
N LYS A 295 -8.14 -22.23 14.10
CA LYS A 295 -7.47 -21.41 13.07
C LYS A 295 -6.06 -21.86 12.67
N SER A 296 -5.44 -22.86 13.31
CA SER A 296 -4.06 -23.25 12.96
C SER A 296 -3.93 -24.14 11.71
N HIS A 297 -5.04 -24.60 11.14
CA HIS A 297 -5.04 -25.57 10.04
C HIS A 297 -4.51 -25.03 8.70
N HIS A 298 -4.45 -23.71 8.51
CA HIS A 298 -3.78 -23.09 7.36
C HIS A 298 -2.38 -22.55 7.68
N ILE A 299 -1.73 -23.10 8.72
CA ILE A 299 -0.35 -22.78 9.05
C ILE A 299 0.52 -24.04 8.96
N ALA A 300 1.61 -23.95 8.21
CA ALA A 300 2.57 -25.01 8.02
C ALA A 300 3.42 -25.20 9.28
N TYR A 301 3.38 -26.40 9.85
CA TYR A 301 4.39 -26.83 10.82
C TYR A 301 5.68 -27.20 10.05
N PRO A 302 6.89 -26.81 10.49
CA PRO A 302 7.25 -26.22 11.79
C PRO A 302 7.33 -24.68 11.85
N PHE A 303 6.81 -23.95 10.86
CA PHE A 303 6.90 -22.48 10.77
C PHE A 303 5.89 -21.74 11.66
N PHE A 304 5.01 -22.45 12.38
CA PHE A 304 4.06 -21.86 13.31
C PHE A 304 4.73 -21.26 14.55
N LYS A 305 4.68 -19.93 14.67
CA LYS A 305 5.26 -19.17 15.80
C LYS A 305 4.21 -18.55 16.72
N ARG A 306 3.10 -18.11 16.12
CA ARG A 306 2.01 -17.39 16.77
C ARG A 306 0.77 -17.40 15.87
N TYR A 307 -0.36 -17.04 16.46
CA TYR A 307 -1.53 -16.67 15.68
C TYR A 307 -1.35 -15.30 15.01
N ILE A 308 -1.99 -15.14 13.87
CA ILE A 308 -1.81 -14.02 12.96
C ILE A 308 -3.13 -13.24 12.90
N SER A 309 -3.06 -11.91 13.01
CA SER A 309 -4.24 -11.06 12.90
C SER A 309 -4.75 -11.05 11.45
N ASP A 310 -6.02 -10.67 11.25
CA ASP A 310 -6.59 -10.63 9.90
C ASP A 310 -5.81 -9.68 8.98
N ARG A 311 -5.37 -8.52 9.48
CA ARG A 311 -4.61 -7.54 8.71
C ARG A 311 -3.24 -8.06 8.29
N GLU A 312 -2.54 -8.72 9.22
CA GLU A 312 -1.27 -9.35 8.94
C GLU A 312 -1.42 -10.50 7.93
N ARG A 313 -2.47 -11.32 8.08
CA ARG A 313 -2.77 -12.37 7.11
C ARG A 313 -2.94 -11.79 5.72
N GLN A 314 -3.78 -10.78 5.56
CA GLN A 314 -4.01 -10.14 4.25
C GLN A 314 -2.72 -9.54 3.68
N SER A 315 -1.85 -8.96 4.51
CA SER A 315 -0.50 -8.55 4.08
C SER A 315 0.32 -9.72 3.53
N VAL A 316 0.45 -10.82 4.28
CA VAL A 316 1.21 -12.00 3.80
C VAL A 316 0.64 -12.56 2.50
N LEU A 317 -0.69 -12.67 2.39
CA LEU A 317 -1.36 -13.19 1.19
C LEU A 317 -1.17 -12.27 -0.04
N HIS A 318 -1.18 -10.95 0.17
CA HIS A 318 -0.93 -9.94 -0.88
C HIS A 318 0.48 -10.06 -1.49
N HIS A 319 1.48 -10.36 -0.66
CA HIS A 319 2.86 -10.54 -1.13
C HIS A 319 3.08 -11.91 -1.79
N ILE A 320 2.61 -13.00 -1.15
CA ILE A 320 2.90 -14.36 -1.61
C ILE A 320 2.31 -14.66 -2.99
N ILE A 321 1.14 -14.10 -3.32
CA ILE A 321 0.49 -14.33 -4.61
C ILE A 321 1.28 -13.73 -5.77
N ARG A 322 1.85 -12.54 -5.58
CA ARG A 322 2.71 -11.87 -6.56
C ARG A 322 3.98 -12.68 -6.80
N ALA A 323 4.62 -13.13 -5.73
CA ALA A 323 5.83 -13.95 -5.83
C ALA A 323 5.57 -15.29 -6.53
N TRP A 324 4.43 -15.93 -6.26
CA TRP A 324 4.04 -17.19 -6.91
C TRP A 324 3.86 -17.03 -8.42
N PHE A 325 3.04 -16.07 -8.87
CA PHE A 325 2.76 -15.92 -10.31
C PHE A 325 3.99 -15.45 -11.10
N GLN A 326 4.84 -14.59 -10.52
CA GLN A 326 6.13 -14.25 -11.13
C GLN A 326 7.03 -15.48 -11.26
N PHE A 327 7.13 -16.30 -10.22
CA PHE A 327 7.91 -17.54 -10.23
C PHE A 327 7.36 -18.55 -11.25
N ALA A 328 6.04 -18.74 -11.29
CA ALA A 328 5.38 -19.67 -12.19
C ALA A 328 5.56 -19.27 -13.66
N GLU A 329 5.33 -18.00 -14.00
CA GLU A 329 5.44 -17.48 -15.37
C GLU A 329 6.88 -17.61 -15.90
N VAL A 330 7.89 -17.19 -15.13
CA VAL A 330 9.30 -17.25 -15.55
C VAL A 330 9.78 -18.67 -15.79
N ASN A 331 9.22 -19.66 -15.07
CA ASN A 331 9.56 -21.06 -15.24
C ASN A 331 8.53 -21.82 -16.11
N GLY A 332 7.64 -21.10 -16.79
CA GLY A 332 6.70 -21.64 -17.78
C GLY A 332 5.65 -22.60 -17.20
N PHE A 333 5.23 -22.39 -15.95
CA PHE A 333 4.15 -23.15 -15.31
C PHE A 333 2.83 -22.40 -15.46
N ALA A 334 1.86 -23.05 -16.10
CA ALA A 334 0.48 -22.60 -16.12
C ALA A 334 -0.18 -22.94 -14.78
N SER A 335 -0.54 -21.90 -14.03
CA SER A 335 -1.34 -22.00 -12.81
C SER A 335 -2.37 -20.86 -12.77
N TRP A 336 -3.45 -21.00 -12.01
CA TRP A 336 -4.50 -19.99 -11.87
C TRP A 336 -5.13 -20.06 -10.48
N ILE A 337 -5.71 -18.95 -10.00
CA ILE A 337 -6.47 -18.97 -8.74
C ILE A 337 -7.82 -19.67 -8.94
N ASN A 338 -8.28 -20.41 -7.94
CA ASN A 338 -9.61 -21.03 -7.94
C ASN A 338 -10.26 -20.99 -6.54
N HIS A 339 -11.38 -21.71 -6.34
CA HIS A 339 -12.05 -21.87 -5.05
C HIS A 339 -12.34 -20.53 -4.35
N GLY A 340 -11.93 -20.37 -3.09
CA GLY A 340 -12.24 -19.18 -2.29
C GLY A 340 -11.57 -17.91 -2.83
N SER A 341 -10.37 -18.06 -3.40
CA SER A 341 -9.65 -16.97 -4.05
C SER A 341 -10.36 -16.47 -5.31
N LEU A 342 -10.89 -17.36 -6.14
CA LEU A 342 -11.67 -16.97 -7.32
C LEU A 342 -13.03 -16.37 -6.95
N LEU A 343 -13.65 -16.84 -5.86
CA LEU A 343 -14.86 -16.24 -5.32
C LEU A 343 -14.61 -14.81 -4.85
N GLY A 344 -13.52 -14.55 -4.12
CA GLY A 344 -13.11 -13.20 -3.72
C GLY A 344 -12.81 -12.31 -4.90
N TRP A 345 -12.09 -12.84 -5.89
CA TRP A 345 -11.87 -12.17 -7.16
C TRP A 345 -13.21 -11.74 -7.78
N ALA A 346 -14.23 -12.61 -7.83
CA ALA A 346 -15.51 -12.32 -8.45
C ALA A 346 -16.29 -11.17 -7.78
N PHE A 347 -16.04 -10.86 -6.51
CA PHE A 347 -16.68 -9.73 -5.82
C PHE A 347 -15.96 -8.41 -6.08
N ASN A 348 -14.66 -8.37 -5.83
CA ASN A 348 -13.92 -7.10 -5.83
C ASN A 348 -12.42 -7.23 -6.16
N GLY A 349 -11.98 -8.40 -6.64
CA GLY A 349 -10.57 -8.62 -6.97
C GLY A 349 -9.66 -8.83 -5.76
N LEU A 350 -10.20 -9.08 -4.57
CA LEU A 350 -9.44 -9.29 -3.32
C LEU A 350 -9.76 -10.65 -2.70
N ASN A 351 -8.91 -11.12 -1.80
CA ASN A 351 -9.20 -12.32 -1.04
C ASN A 351 -10.37 -12.09 -0.07
N MET A 352 -11.15 -13.14 0.19
CA MET A 352 -12.26 -13.01 1.13
C MET A 352 -11.70 -12.80 2.56
N PRO A 353 -12.24 -11.89 3.38
CA PRO A 353 -11.61 -11.53 4.65
C PRO A 353 -11.42 -12.68 5.64
N TRP A 354 -12.33 -13.66 5.60
CA TRP A 354 -12.27 -14.85 6.46
C TRP A 354 -11.53 -16.03 5.85
N ASP A 355 -11.18 -15.93 4.58
CA ASP A 355 -10.42 -16.97 3.92
C ASP A 355 -8.96 -16.87 4.37
N THR A 356 -8.37 -18.03 4.68
CA THR A 356 -7.11 -18.09 5.44
C THR A 356 -5.88 -18.33 4.57
N ASP A 357 -6.12 -18.66 3.32
CA ASP A 357 -5.15 -19.14 2.36
C ASP A 357 -5.51 -18.64 0.95
N ILE A 358 -4.65 -18.98 0.00
CA ILE A 358 -4.90 -18.77 -1.41
C ILE A 358 -4.88 -20.13 -2.10
N ASP A 359 -5.91 -20.38 -2.89
CA ASP A 359 -6.05 -21.60 -3.67
C ASP A 359 -5.59 -21.36 -5.10
N VAL A 360 -4.61 -22.14 -5.55
CA VAL A 360 -4.24 -22.21 -6.97
C VAL A 360 -4.34 -23.63 -7.49
N GLN A 361 -4.60 -23.71 -8.79
CA GLN A 361 -4.62 -24.97 -9.51
C GLN A 361 -3.64 -24.95 -10.67
N MET A 362 -3.21 -26.14 -11.07
CA MET A 362 -2.36 -26.36 -12.24
C MET A 362 -2.57 -27.77 -12.82
N PRO A 363 -2.17 -28.04 -14.08
CA PRO A 363 -2.26 -29.37 -14.66
C PRO A 363 -1.31 -30.37 -13.96
N ILE A 364 -1.74 -31.62 -13.79
CA ILE A 364 -0.97 -32.66 -13.09
C ILE A 364 0.42 -32.94 -13.71
N ALA A 365 0.57 -32.89 -15.04
CA ALA A 365 1.88 -33.10 -15.68
C ALA A 365 2.84 -31.93 -15.40
N GLN A 366 2.32 -30.71 -15.29
CA GLN A 366 3.12 -29.56 -14.91
C GLN A 366 3.48 -29.57 -13.43
N LEU A 367 2.60 -30.09 -12.56
CA LEU A 367 2.92 -30.32 -11.15
C LEU A 367 4.04 -31.37 -10.99
N ASP A 368 4.01 -32.46 -11.78
CA ASP A 368 5.11 -33.43 -11.81
C ASP A 368 6.44 -32.76 -12.16
N ARG A 369 6.45 -31.93 -13.21
CA ARG A 369 7.62 -31.14 -13.61
C ARG A 369 8.08 -30.21 -12.48
N LEU A 370 7.16 -29.48 -11.83
CA LEU A 370 7.46 -28.64 -10.68
C LEU A 370 8.11 -29.44 -9.54
N GLY A 371 7.61 -30.64 -9.27
CA GLY A 371 8.13 -31.57 -8.27
C GLY A 371 9.57 -32.03 -8.57
N ARG A 372 9.87 -32.34 -9.83
CA ARG A 372 11.22 -32.76 -10.25
C ARG A 372 12.22 -31.61 -10.23
N GLU A 373 11.84 -30.47 -10.78
CA GLU A 373 12.76 -29.37 -11.03
C GLU A 373 12.94 -28.47 -9.79
N PHE A 374 11.86 -28.16 -9.07
CA PHE A 374 11.84 -27.08 -8.08
C PHE A 374 11.46 -27.49 -6.64
N ASN A 375 11.04 -28.73 -6.37
CA ASN A 375 10.76 -29.14 -4.99
C ASN A 375 11.94 -28.89 -4.05
N ARG A 376 11.68 -28.37 -2.85
CA ARG A 376 12.69 -27.90 -1.87
C ARG A 376 13.51 -26.71 -2.37
N THR A 377 12.83 -25.74 -2.96
CA THR A 377 13.41 -24.44 -3.35
C THR A 377 12.91 -23.36 -2.39
N LEU A 378 13.82 -22.47 -1.99
CA LEU A 378 13.45 -21.25 -1.26
C LEU A 378 13.49 -20.05 -2.21
N VAL A 379 12.36 -19.39 -2.43
CA VAL A 379 12.25 -18.18 -3.25
C VAL A 379 12.30 -16.94 -2.37
N VAL A 380 13.16 -15.99 -2.69
CA VAL A 380 13.30 -14.71 -1.98
C VAL A 380 12.61 -13.62 -2.80
N GLU A 381 11.68 -12.92 -2.18
CA GLU A 381 10.93 -11.82 -2.77
C GLU A 381 11.85 -10.69 -3.24
N ASN A 382 11.44 -9.98 -4.29
CA ASN A 382 12.12 -8.76 -4.71
C ASN A 382 12.02 -7.71 -3.58
N PRO A 383 13.15 -7.13 -3.12
CA PRO A 383 13.24 -6.20 -1.99
C PRO A 383 12.54 -4.86 -2.23
N ARG A 384 12.05 -4.59 -3.45
CA ARG A 384 11.14 -3.46 -3.74
C ARG A 384 9.75 -3.67 -3.17
N TYR A 385 9.30 -4.92 -3.12
CA TYR A 385 7.95 -5.26 -2.71
C TYR A 385 7.92 -5.61 -1.22
N GLY A 386 8.85 -6.44 -0.75
CA GLY A 386 8.89 -6.87 0.65
C GLY A 386 10.13 -7.70 0.99
N ASN A 387 10.03 -8.47 2.07
CA ASN A 387 11.11 -9.34 2.55
C ASN A 387 10.66 -10.81 2.67
N GLY A 388 9.61 -11.17 1.92
CA GLY A 388 9.04 -12.49 1.89
C GLY A 388 10.05 -13.56 1.46
N ARG A 389 9.95 -14.74 2.07
CA ARG A 389 10.74 -15.92 1.70
C ARG A 389 9.83 -17.13 1.69
N TYR A 390 9.80 -17.81 0.56
CA TYR A 390 8.77 -18.79 0.26
C TYR A 390 9.37 -20.16 -0.01
N TRP A 391 9.00 -21.13 0.81
CA TRP A 391 9.44 -22.51 0.70
C TRP A 391 8.47 -23.30 -0.17
N LEU A 392 8.95 -23.81 -1.31
CA LEU A 392 8.17 -24.67 -2.19
C LEU A 392 8.33 -26.14 -1.77
N GLU A 393 7.22 -26.75 -1.39
CA GLU A 393 7.15 -28.17 -1.03
C GLU A 393 6.09 -28.89 -1.86
N VAL A 394 6.50 -29.93 -2.59
CA VAL A 394 5.62 -30.80 -3.38
C VAL A 394 5.47 -32.14 -2.66
N ALA A 395 4.24 -32.54 -2.33
CA ALA A 395 3.95 -33.77 -1.62
C ALA A 395 4.15 -34.97 -2.54
N PRO A 396 4.93 -36.00 -2.16
CA PRO A 396 5.18 -37.16 -3.02
C PRO A 396 3.88 -37.88 -3.43
N THR A 397 2.82 -37.74 -2.64
CA THR A 397 1.49 -38.33 -2.89
C THR A 397 0.70 -37.69 -4.03
N TYR A 398 1.19 -36.66 -4.72
CA TYR A 398 0.45 -35.99 -5.81
C TYR A 398 0.10 -36.92 -6.99
N ILE A 399 0.90 -37.98 -7.19
CA ILE A 399 0.89 -38.80 -8.43
C ILE A 399 -0.44 -39.48 -8.78
N ARG A 400 -1.33 -39.71 -7.80
CA ARG A 400 -2.72 -40.18 -7.98
C ARG A 400 -3.53 -39.94 -6.70
N GLN A 401 -4.83 -40.25 -6.74
CA GLN A 401 -5.77 -39.97 -5.64
C GLN A 401 -5.41 -40.61 -4.28
N GLY A 402 -4.98 -41.87 -4.30
CA GLY A 402 -4.61 -42.61 -3.10
C GLY A 402 -5.73 -42.79 -2.09
N ASN A 403 -5.42 -42.59 -0.80
CA ASN A 403 -6.32 -42.89 0.31
C ASN A 403 -7.34 -41.80 0.70
N GLY A 404 -7.49 -40.76 -0.12
CA GLY A 404 -8.47 -39.68 0.11
C GLY A 404 -8.18 -38.78 1.31
N LYS A 405 -6.93 -38.72 1.81
CA LYS A 405 -6.53 -37.83 2.92
C LYS A 405 -5.62 -36.68 2.49
N ASN A 406 -5.13 -36.69 1.25
CA ASN A 406 -4.09 -35.80 0.73
C ASN A 406 -4.65 -34.98 -0.44
N PHE A 407 -5.53 -34.02 -0.13
CA PHE A 407 -6.20 -33.20 -1.14
C PHE A 407 -5.30 -32.14 -1.77
N ILE A 408 -4.34 -31.62 -1.00
CA ILE A 408 -3.37 -30.62 -1.45
C ILE A 408 -2.12 -31.33 -1.91
N ASP A 409 -1.61 -30.93 -3.07
CA ASP A 409 -0.51 -31.61 -3.74
C ASP A 409 0.83 -30.88 -3.59
N ALA A 410 0.81 -29.55 -3.48
CA ALA A 410 1.99 -28.75 -3.16
C ALA A 410 1.62 -27.52 -2.33
N ARG A 411 2.63 -26.94 -1.68
CA ARG A 411 2.50 -25.69 -0.92
C ARG A 411 3.62 -24.74 -1.24
N PHE A 412 3.28 -23.47 -1.36
CA PHE A 412 4.23 -22.37 -1.39
C PHE A 412 4.11 -21.60 -0.08
N ILE A 413 5.06 -21.78 0.83
CA ILE A 413 4.92 -21.45 2.26
C ILE A 413 5.75 -20.21 2.60
N ASP A 414 5.12 -19.16 3.12
CA ASP A 414 5.85 -18.06 3.76
C ASP A 414 6.50 -18.57 5.06
N ILE A 415 7.83 -18.62 5.10
CA ILE A 415 8.56 -19.25 6.22
C ILE A 415 8.54 -18.39 7.51
N GLN A 416 8.09 -17.14 7.43
CA GLN A 416 8.01 -16.24 8.57
C GLN A 416 6.74 -16.48 9.39
N SER A 417 5.61 -16.60 8.71
CA SER A 417 4.27 -16.77 9.28
C SER A 417 3.80 -18.23 9.29
N GLY A 418 4.28 -19.03 8.35
CA GLY A 418 3.82 -20.37 8.04
C GLY A 418 2.54 -20.41 7.20
N LEU A 419 1.97 -19.28 6.78
CA LEU A 419 0.87 -19.25 5.81
C LEU A 419 1.35 -19.75 4.44
N TYR A 420 0.45 -20.27 3.63
CA TYR A 420 0.80 -20.85 2.34
C TYR A 420 -0.28 -20.72 1.29
N ILE A 421 0.14 -20.85 0.03
CA ILE A 421 -0.74 -21.15 -1.09
C ILE A 421 -0.96 -22.67 -1.13
N ASP A 422 -2.22 -23.08 -1.22
CA ASP A 422 -2.60 -24.46 -1.50
C ASP A 422 -2.62 -24.69 -3.01
N ILE A 423 -1.73 -25.58 -3.48
CA ILE A 423 -1.58 -25.92 -4.90
C ILE A 423 -2.19 -27.30 -5.12
N SER A 424 -3.26 -27.33 -5.92
CA SER A 424 -3.97 -28.56 -6.29
C SER A 424 -3.80 -28.89 -7.76
N ALA A 425 -3.46 -30.14 -8.09
CA ALA A 425 -3.41 -30.57 -9.47
C ALA A 425 -4.81 -30.92 -10.01
N LEU A 426 -5.10 -30.50 -11.24
CA LEU A 426 -6.21 -31.02 -12.02
C LEU A 426 -5.75 -32.19 -12.88
N SER A 427 -6.50 -33.29 -12.82
CA SER A 427 -6.26 -34.50 -13.61
C SER A 427 -7.52 -34.94 -14.32
N HIS A 428 -7.37 -35.46 -15.54
CA HIS A 428 -8.38 -36.31 -16.16
C HIS A 428 -8.18 -37.75 -15.75
N THR A 429 -9.24 -38.39 -15.27
CA THR A 429 -9.22 -39.79 -14.87
C THR A 429 -10.31 -40.57 -15.60
N GLU A 430 -10.18 -41.89 -15.61
CA GLU A 430 -11.16 -42.79 -16.23
C GLU A 430 -12.44 -42.96 -15.37
N VAL A 431 -12.55 -42.25 -14.25
CA VAL A 431 -13.70 -42.31 -13.35
C VAL A 431 -14.83 -41.43 -13.91
N PRO A 432 -16.08 -41.93 -14.00
CA PRO A 432 -17.19 -41.16 -14.56
C PRO A 432 -17.62 -40.01 -13.62
N PRO A 433 -17.98 -38.83 -14.17
CA PRO A 433 -18.42 -37.68 -13.40
C PRO A 433 -19.84 -37.85 -12.81
N PRO A 434 -20.22 -37.08 -11.76
CA PRO A 434 -21.45 -37.30 -10.98
C PRO A 434 -22.77 -37.02 -11.71
N THR A 435 -22.77 -36.25 -12.80
CA THR A 435 -23.96 -35.94 -13.60
C THR A 435 -23.60 -35.85 -15.08
N SER A 436 -23.97 -36.87 -15.86
CA SER A 436 -24.00 -36.79 -17.32
C SER A 436 -25.44 -36.63 -17.77
N ASP A 437 -25.81 -35.45 -18.25
CA ASP A 437 -26.64 -35.44 -19.45
C ASP A 437 -25.72 -35.74 -20.63
N LYS A 438 -26.18 -36.69 -21.43
CA LYS A 438 -25.38 -37.55 -22.28
C LYS A 438 -24.84 -36.80 -23.50
N ASP A 439 -23.67 -37.26 -23.93
CA ASP A 439 -23.17 -37.16 -25.30
C ASP A 439 -22.68 -35.78 -25.78
N ASP A 440 -21.81 -35.14 -25.00
CA ASP A 440 -20.74 -34.35 -25.64
C ASP A 440 -19.34 -34.78 -25.18
N LEU A 441 -18.74 -35.68 -25.96
CA LEU A 441 -17.33 -36.09 -25.83
C LEU A 441 -16.37 -34.96 -26.23
N SER A 442 -16.85 -33.78 -26.65
CA SER A 442 -15.98 -32.69 -27.14
C SER A 442 -15.35 -31.82 -26.06
N THR A 443 -15.62 -32.06 -24.77
CA THR A 443 -14.95 -31.34 -23.67
C THR A 443 -14.46 -32.31 -22.60
N MET A 444 -13.17 -32.62 -22.63
CA MET A 444 -12.49 -33.39 -21.59
C MET A 444 -12.80 -32.79 -20.21
N LEU A 445 -13.15 -33.66 -19.25
CA LEU A 445 -13.44 -33.27 -17.87
C LEU A 445 -12.22 -33.55 -17.00
N VAL A 446 -11.90 -32.59 -16.14
CA VAL A 446 -10.78 -32.66 -15.20
C VAL A 446 -11.29 -32.42 -13.79
N HIS A 447 -10.56 -32.92 -12.80
CA HIS A 447 -10.92 -32.71 -11.41
C HIS A 447 -9.68 -32.68 -10.51
N CYS A 448 -9.81 -32.00 -9.37
CA CYS A 448 -8.85 -32.10 -8.29
C CYS A 448 -9.13 -33.36 -7.44
N LYS A 449 -8.28 -33.62 -6.44
CA LYS A 449 -8.46 -34.74 -5.51
C LYS A 449 -9.68 -34.64 -4.60
N ASN A 450 -10.34 -33.50 -4.54
CA ASN A 450 -11.62 -33.38 -3.83
C ASN A 450 -12.83 -33.71 -4.72
N TRP A 451 -12.61 -34.16 -5.96
CA TRP A 451 -13.65 -34.41 -6.96
C TRP A 451 -14.48 -33.18 -7.33
N ASN A 452 -13.86 -31.99 -7.27
CA ASN A 452 -14.43 -30.78 -7.89
C ASN A 452 -14.14 -30.87 -9.39
N TRP A 453 -15.20 -30.95 -10.21
CA TRP A 453 -15.13 -31.21 -11.65
C TRP A 453 -15.28 -29.93 -12.47
N GLU A 454 -14.48 -29.82 -13.52
CA GLU A 454 -14.50 -28.72 -14.49
C GLU A 454 -14.29 -29.26 -15.90
N SER A 455 -14.92 -28.63 -16.90
CA SER A 455 -14.66 -28.93 -18.30
C SER A 455 -13.50 -28.09 -18.83
N LEU A 456 -12.73 -28.63 -19.78
CA LEU A 456 -11.69 -27.83 -20.44
C LEU A 456 -12.24 -26.60 -21.17
N ALA A 457 -13.52 -26.59 -21.58
CA ALA A 457 -14.15 -25.42 -22.19
C ALA A 457 -14.48 -24.30 -21.18
N GLU A 458 -14.76 -24.66 -19.93
CA GLU A 458 -14.89 -23.68 -18.83
C GLU A 458 -13.51 -23.19 -18.37
N LEU A 459 -12.50 -24.05 -18.42
CA LEU A 459 -11.16 -23.73 -17.95
C LEU A 459 -10.32 -22.95 -18.96
N LEU A 460 -10.29 -23.38 -20.22
CA LEU A 460 -9.32 -22.94 -21.23
C LEU A 460 -9.89 -21.97 -22.28
N PRO A 461 -9.05 -21.07 -22.83
CA PRO A 461 -7.73 -20.72 -22.29
C PRO A 461 -7.88 -20.00 -20.95
N ILE A 462 -6.95 -20.28 -20.01
CA ILE A 462 -6.86 -19.46 -18.81
C ILE A 462 -6.49 -18.04 -19.22
N ARG A 463 -6.98 -17.06 -18.48
CA ARG A 463 -6.86 -15.65 -18.86
C ARG A 463 -6.28 -14.82 -17.74
N HIS A 464 -5.51 -13.83 -18.12
CA HIS A 464 -4.91 -12.90 -17.19
C HIS A 464 -5.96 -11.98 -16.57
N THR A 465 -5.75 -11.62 -15.31
CA THR A 465 -6.51 -10.64 -14.53
C THR A 465 -5.65 -10.09 -13.39
N TYR A 466 -6.24 -9.24 -12.56
CA TYR A 466 -5.61 -8.75 -11.34
C TYR A 466 -6.35 -9.27 -10.11
N PHE A 467 -5.60 -9.76 -9.14
CA PHE A 467 -6.07 -10.18 -7.83
C PHE A 467 -5.11 -9.66 -6.78
N GLU A 468 -5.62 -9.02 -5.72
CA GLU A 468 -4.79 -8.29 -4.76
C GLU A 468 -3.86 -7.26 -5.45
N GLY A 469 -4.30 -6.69 -6.58
CA GLY A 469 -3.50 -5.76 -7.39
C GLY A 469 -2.31 -6.37 -8.13
N ALA A 470 -2.06 -7.68 -8.00
CA ALA A 470 -1.03 -8.42 -8.71
C ALA A 470 -1.61 -9.17 -9.92
N SER A 471 -0.79 -9.35 -10.95
CA SER A 471 -1.11 -10.13 -12.14
C SER A 471 -1.27 -11.60 -11.78
N VAL A 472 -2.41 -12.18 -12.15
CA VAL A 472 -2.73 -13.60 -11.93
C VAL A 472 -3.45 -14.17 -13.15
N TYR A 473 -3.60 -15.50 -13.20
CA TYR A 473 -4.53 -16.16 -14.13
C TYR A 473 -5.77 -16.66 -13.42
N ILE A 474 -6.88 -16.73 -14.17
CA ILE A 474 -8.15 -17.33 -13.78
C ILE A 474 -8.70 -18.21 -14.92
N PRO A 475 -9.66 -19.10 -14.64
CA PRO A 475 -10.36 -19.87 -15.66
C PRO A 475 -11.05 -19.01 -16.73
N HIS A 476 -11.28 -19.60 -17.91
CA HIS A 476 -12.00 -18.95 -19.00
C HIS A 476 -13.40 -18.50 -18.60
N LYS A 477 -14.14 -19.36 -17.88
CA LYS A 477 -15.45 -19.11 -17.28
C LYS A 477 -15.35 -19.19 -15.76
N VAL A 478 -15.94 -18.21 -15.08
CA VAL A 478 -15.93 -18.11 -13.62
C VAL A 478 -17.30 -18.43 -13.04
N LYS A 479 -18.38 -18.01 -13.69
CA LYS A 479 -19.73 -18.11 -13.09
C LYS A 479 -20.19 -19.55 -12.86
N GLU A 480 -20.00 -20.44 -13.82
CA GLU A 480 -20.43 -21.84 -13.70
C GLU A 480 -19.59 -22.64 -12.69
N PRO A 481 -18.24 -22.61 -12.71
CA PRO A 481 -17.43 -23.26 -11.67
C PRO A 481 -17.80 -22.80 -10.25
N MET A 482 -17.96 -21.49 -10.05
CA MET A 482 -18.36 -20.95 -8.74
C MET A 482 -19.77 -21.37 -8.32
N LYS A 483 -20.69 -21.52 -9.27
CA LYS A 483 -22.05 -22.01 -9.00
C LYS A 483 -22.06 -23.51 -8.69
N HIS A 484 -21.22 -24.32 -9.33
CA HIS A 484 -21.09 -25.74 -9.01
C HIS A 484 -20.54 -25.96 -7.60
N GLU A 485 -19.56 -25.14 -7.18
CA GLU A 485 -18.92 -25.29 -5.88
C GLU A 485 -19.70 -24.65 -4.72
N TYR A 486 -20.15 -23.40 -4.89
CA TYR A 486 -20.74 -22.60 -3.81
C TYR A 486 -22.25 -22.36 -3.96
N GLY A 487 -22.85 -22.83 -5.05
CA GLY A 487 -24.27 -22.68 -5.36
C GLY A 487 -24.61 -21.41 -6.13
N ALA A 488 -25.82 -21.38 -6.72
CA ALA A 488 -26.25 -20.34 -7.66
C ALA A 488 -26.29 -18.89 -7.10
N ASN A 489 -26.29 -18.74 -5.77
CA ASN A 489 -26.34 -17.43 -5.11
C ASN A 489 -24.98 -16.98 -4.54
N ALA A 490 -23.89 -17.74 -4.75
CA ALA A 490 -22.60 -17.47 -4.13
C ALA A 490 -22.08 -16.05 -4.40
N MET A 491 -22.18 -15.59 -5.65
CA MET A 491 -21.74 -14.25 -6.08
C MET A 491 -22.80 -13.14 -5.85
N ARG A 492 -23.91 -13.44 -5.17
CA ARG A 492 -25.00 -12.47 -4.92
C ARG A 492 -25.36 -12.34 -3.44
N ASN A 493 -24.90 -13.27 -2.61
CA ASN A 493 -25.14 -13.19 -1.19
C ASN A 493 -24.17 -12.18 -0.57
N HIS A 494 -24.71 -11.11 0.00
CA HIS A 494 -23.92 -10.05 0.65
C HIS A 494 -23.74 -10.26 2.15
N HIS A 495 -24.13 -11.41 2.70
CA HIS A 495 -23.90 -11.74 4.10
C HIS A 495 -23.34 -13.15 4.26
N PHE A 496 -22.15 -13.23 4.85
CA PHE A 496 -21.51 -14.51 5.12
C PHE A 496 -20.49 -14.37 6.26
N ASN A 497 -20.41 -15.38 7.12
CA ASN A 497 -19.41 -15.50 8.19
C ASN A 497 -19.20 -14.22 9.04
N ASN A 498 -20.30 -13.60 9.52
CA ASN A 498 -20.29 -12.34 10.29
C ASN A 498 -19.65 -11.14 9.56
N HIS A 499 -19.77 -11.12 8.23
CA HIS A 499 -19.41 -10.00 7.39
C HIS A 499 -20.58 -9.64 6.48
N ASN A 500 -20.64 -8.36 6.15
CA ASN A 500 -21.55 -7.80 5.16
C ASN A 500 -20.76 -7.17 4.02
N TYR A 501 -21.18 -7.42 2.78
CA TYR A 501 -20.64 -6.75 1.61
C TYR A 501 -21.30 -5.38 1.48
N GLN A 502 -20.49 -4.32 1.55
CA GLN A 502 -20.92 -2.92 1.48
C GLN A 502 -20.70 -2.42 0.05
N PRO A 503 -21.75 -2.34 -0.81
CA PRO A 503 -21.57 -2.10 -2.24
C PRO A 503 -21.05 -0.70 -2.59
N ASP A 504 -21.22 0.25 -1.69
CA ASP A 504 -20.71 1.62 -1.81
C ASP A 504 -19.20 1.70 -1.58
N LEU A 505 -18.63 0.79 -0.78
CA LEU A 505 -17.19 0.60 -0.63
C LEU A 505 -16.65 -0.50 -1.55
N SER A 506 -17.53 -1.31 -2.14
CA SER A 506 -17.20 -2.58 -2.81
C SER A 506 -16.32 -3.50 -1.95
N LEU A 507 -16.58 -3.53 -0.64
CA LEU A 507 -15.76 -4.25 0.35
C LEU A 507 -16.60 -5.16 1.23
N TRP A 508 -16.02 -6.32 1.56
CA TRP A 508 -16.51 -7.15 2.65
C TRP A 508 -16.05 -6.57 4.00
N VAL A 509 -17.00 -6.22 4.85
CA VAL A 509 -16.73 -5.59 6.15
C VAL A 509 -17.27 -6.46 7.28
N SER A 510 -16.47 -6.66 8.32
CA SER A 510 -16.91 -7.39 9.51
C SER A 510 -18.08 -6.68 10.19
N ASP A 511 -19.10 -7.45 10.59
CA ASP A 511 -20.26 -6.94 11.33
C ASP A 511 -19.83 -6.32 12.68
N GLN A 512 -18.70 -6.75 13.25
CA GLN A 512 -18.14 -6.15 14.46
C GLN A 512 -17.58 -4.74 14.24
N VAL A 513 -17.16 -4.46 13.00
CA VAL A 513 -16.59 -3.16 12.61
C VAL A 513 -17.69 -2.22 12.16
N CYS A 514 -18.58 -2.69 11.29
CA CYS A 514 -19.64 -1.86 10.71
C CYS A 514 -20.77 -2.76 10.21
N ALA A 515 -21.67 -3.21 11.11
CA ALA A 515 -22.84 -4.00 10.72
C ALA A 515 -23.86 -3.21 9.90
N ASN A 516 -24.01 -1.91 10.22
CA ASN A 516 -24.94 -1.01 9.55
C ASN A 516 -24.14 0.19 9.02
N PRO A 517 -23.92 0.30 7.70
CA PRO A 517 -23.18 1.41 7.12
C PRO A 517 -23.92 2.74 7.37
N PRO A 518 -23.20 3.84 7.66
CA PRO A 518 -23.79 5.17 7.78
C PRO A 518 -24.49 5.62 6.48
N PRO A 519 -25.41 6.60 6.57
CA PRO A 519 -26.05 7.18 5.38
C PRO A 519 -25.05 7.75 4.38
N ALA A 520 -25.46 7.80 3.10
CA ALA A 520 -24.60 8.25 2.01
C ALA A 520 -24.04 9.68 2.22
N GLU A 521 -24.77 10.57 2.91
CA GLU A 521 -24.34 11.94 3.15
C GLU A 521 -23.14 12.06 4.10
N THR A 522 -22.97 11.11 5.02
CA THR A 522 -21.82 11.09 5.95
C THR A 522 -20.77 10.07 5.54
N ARG A 523 -21.09 9.22 4.56
CA ARG A 523 -20.22 8.15 4.09
C ARG A 523 -18.93 8.68 3.46
N PHE A 524 -19.05 9.62 2.54
CA PHE A 524 -17.92 10.24 1.85
C PHE A 524 -17.96 11.76 2.03
N ASN A 525 -16.79 12.39 2.07
CA ASN A 525 -16.71 13.86 2.03
C ASN A 525 -16.91 14.37 0.59
N ASP A 526 -16.92 15.68 0.41
CA ASP A 526 -17.07 16.34 -0.89
C ASP A 526 -15.97 15.96 -1.91
N PHE A 527 -14.84 15.42 -1.41
CA PHE A 527 -13.74 14.89 -2.23
C PHE A 527 -13.87 13.38 -2.54
N HIS A 528 -15.03 12.78 -2.29
CA HIS A 528 -15.28 11.33 -2.45
C HIS A 528 -14.33 10.44 -1.63
N GLN A 529 -13.82 10.95 -0.52
CA GLN A 529 -13.00 10.17 0.42
C GLN A 529 -13.87 9.66 1.55
N LEU A 530 -13.69 8.39 1.92
CA LEU A 530 -14.37 7.78 3.06
C LEU A 530 -14.05 8.58 4.32
N THR A 531 -15.09 9.10 4.99
CA THR A 531 -14.90 9.89 6.21
C THR A 531 -14.71 8.95 7.40
N LYS A 532 -14.21 9.49 8.53
CA LYS A 532 -14.11 8.71 9.77
C LYS A 532 -15.49 8.23 10.24
N GLU A 533 -16.49 9.11 10.22
CA GLU A 533 -17.87 8.75 10.55
C GLU A 533 -18.41 7.72 9.56
N GLY A 534 -18.21 7.95 8.26
CA GLY A 534 -18.56 7.05 7.17
C GLY A 534 -17.96 5.66 7.29
N ALA A 535 -16.77 5.55 7.89
CA ALA A 535 -16.12 4.29 8.22
C ALA A 535 -16.59 3.68 9.56
N CYS A 536 -17.78 4.03 10.07
CA CYS A 536 -18.27 3.57 11.38
C CYS A 536 -17.30 3.93 12.54
N ASP A 537 -16.63 5.09 12.45
CA ASP A 537 -15.54 5.51 13.35
C ASP A 537 -14.36 4.53 13.45
N SER A 538 -14.29 3.55 12.55
CA SER A 538 -13.24 2.53 12.53
C SER A 538 -12.05 2.98 11.70
N LYS A 539 -10.92 3.18 12.38
CA LYS A 539 -9.63 3.37 11.71
C LYS A 539 -9.24 2.16 10.85
N VAL A 540 -9.63 0.95 11.26
CA VAL A 540 -9.34 -0.28 10.51
C VAL A 540 -10.07 -0.28 9.18
N LEU A 541 -11.35 0.10 9.16
CA LEU A 541 -12.13 0.17 7.92
C LEU A 541 -11.62 1.29 7.02
N LEU A 542 -11.25 2.44 7.60
CA LEU A 542 -10.67 3.54 6.85
C LEU A 542 -9.33 3.15 6.20
N ASP A 543 -8.46 2.44 6.92
CA ASP A 543 -7.18 1.99 6.38
C ASP A 543 -7.39 0.91 5.30
N GLU A 544 -8.28 -0.05 5.56
CA GLU A 544 -8.61 -1.11 4.60
C GLU A 544 -9.20 -0.55 3.30
N TYR A 545 -10.10 0.43 3.38
CA TYR A 545 -10.61 1.14 2.21
C TYR A 545 -9.49 1.81 1.42
N ASN A 546 -8.54 2.47 2.10
CA ASN A 546 -7.43 3.14 1.44
C ASN A 546 -6.42 2.18 0.82
N ILE A 547 -6.25 0.98 1.36
CA ILE A 547 -5.41 -0.09 0.78
C ILE A 547 -6.06 -0.67 -0.47
N ALA A 548 -7.37 -0.85 -0.44
CA ALA A 548 -8.08 -1.68 -1.40
C ALA A 548 -8.66 -0.91 -2.59
N LYS A 549 -8.97 0.39 -2.44
CA LYS A 549 -9.76 1.16 -3.42
C LYS A 549 -9.17 1.14 -4.83
N GLU A 550 -7.84 1.23 -5.01
CA GLU A 550 -7.21 1.20 -6.33
C GLU A 550 -7.34 -0.19 -6.99
N CYS A 551 -7.14 -1.27 -6.20
CA CYS A 551 -7.32 -2.65 -6.66
C CYS A 551 -8.78 -2.90 -7.09
N ILE A 552 -9.72 -2.47 -6.26
CA ILE A 552 -11.16 -2.62 -6.47
C ILE A 552 -11.62 -1.84 -7.70
N GLN A 553 -11.20 -0.58 -7.81
CA GLN A 553 -11.53 0.27 -8.95
C GLN A 553 -11.06 -0.38 -10.25
N ARG A 554 -9.79 -0.78 -10.31
CA ARG A 554 -9.23 -1.48 -11.48
C ARG A 554 -10.00 -2.77 -11.77
N HIS A 555 -10.31 -3.56 -10.75
CA HIS A 555 -11.06 -4.80 -10.91
C HIS A 555 -12.45 -4.55 -11.53
N HIS A 556 -13.21 -3.59 -11.01
CA HIS A 556 -14.54 -3.25 -11.54
C HIS A 556 -14.49 -2.65 -12.95
N GLU A 557 -13.49 -1.83 -13.24
CA GLU A 557 -13.32 -1.25 -14.58
C GLU A 557 -13.09 -2.33 -15.63
N LEU A 558 -12.30 -3.37 -15.30
CA LEU A 558 -11.91 -4.44 -16.21
C LEU A 558 -12.93 -5.59 -16.27
N ASN A 559 -13.61 -5.92 -15.17
CA ASN A 559 -14.37 -7.16 -15.00
C ASN A 559 -15.86 -6.96 -14.72
N GLN A 560 -16.49 -5.94 -15.34
CA GLN A 560 -17.93 -5.69 -15.20
C GLN A 560 -18.80 -6.93 -15.50
N ASP A 561 -18.39 -7.73 -16.49
CA ASP A 561 -18.85 -9.11 -16.65
C ASP A 561 -17.67 -10.04 -16.41
N SER A 562 -17.77 -10.86 -15.36
CA SER A 562 -16.73 -11.80 -14.99
C SER A 562 -16.35 -12.74 -16.13
N ASP A 563 -17.26 -13.16 -17.01
CA ASP A 563 -16.97 -14.09 -18.11
C ASP A 563 -16.66 -13.38 -19.44
N MET A 564 -16.90 -12.07 -19.51
CA MET A 564 -16.71 -11.23 -20.69
C MET A 564 -16.01 -9.91 -20.31
N PRO A 565 -14.75 -9.97 -19.85
CA PRO A 565 -14.03 -8.78 -19.37
C PRO A 565 -13.69 -7.83 -20.52
N LYS A 566 -13.39 -6.57 -20.19
CA LYS A 566 -12.84 -5.62 -21.16
C LYS A 566 -11.48 -6.08 -21.65
N SER A 567 -11.18 -5.82 -22.92
CA SER A 567 -9.85 -6.03 -23.46
C SER A 567 -8.92 -4.91 -22.99
N TYR A 568 -7.74 -5.30 -22.51
CA TYR A 568 -6.64 -4.38 -22.18
C TYR A 568 -5.31 -4.95 -22.67
N ASP A 569 -4.31 -4.07 -22.76
CA ASP A 569 -2.92 -4.45 -22.94
C ASP A 569 -2.25 -4.60 -21.57
N ILE A 570 -1.58 -5.72 -21.37
CA ILE A 570 -0.93 -6.07 -20.10
C ILE A 570 0.37 -5.29 -19.95
N THR A 571 1.07 -5.02 -21.06
CA THR A 571 2.33 -4.26 -21.04
C THR A 571 2.12 -2.83 -20.57
N ASP A 572 0.94 -2.27 -20.85
CA ASP A 572 0.63 -0.87 -20.53
C ASP A 572 0.08 -0.69 -19.11
N MET A 573 -0.53 -1.74 -18.53
CA MET A 573 -1.18 -1.65 -17.22
C MET A 573 -0.27 -2.05 -16.05
N GLY A 574 0.55 -3.09 -16.21
CA GLY A 574 1.43 -3.62 -15.16
C GLY A 574 0.73 -4.00 -13.85
N ASP A 575 1.50 -4.45 -12.86
CA ASP A 575 1.00 -4.65 -11.49
C ASP A 575 0.74 -3.30 -10.80
N LEU A 576 -0.22 -3.27 -9.87
CA LEU A 576 -0.32 -2.17 -8.94
C LEU A 576 0.85 -2.19 -7.95
N PRO A 577 1.26 -1.02 -7.40
CA PRO A 577 2.23 -1.00 -6.32
C PRO A 577 1.73 -1.80 -5.10
N ILE A 578 2.66 -2.20 -4.24
CA ILE A 578 2.30 -2.85 -2.97
C ILE A 578 1.62 -1.82 -2.07
N PHE A 579 0.38 -2.08 -1.67
CA PHE A 579 -0.38 -1.22 -0.77
C PHE A 579 -0.38 -1.71 0.68
N ARG A 580 -0.09 -2.99 0.91
CA ARG A 580 0.07 -3.58 2.25
C ARG A 580 1.54 -3.72 2.57
N LYS A 581 1.96 -3.19 3.71
CA LYS A 581 3.36 -3.33 4.14
C LYS A 581 3.66 -4.80 4.47
N ASP A 582 4.87 -5.24 4.14
CA ASP A 582 5.40 -6.52 4.61
C ASP A 582 5.25 -6.62 6.13
N ALA A 583 4.70 -7.74 6.61
CA ALA A 583 4.33 -7.91 8.01
C ALA A 583 5.53 -7.75 8.96
N TRP A 584 6.70 -8.26 8.57
CA TRP A 584 7.89 -8.13 9.40
C TRP A 584 8.34 -6.66 9.49
N ASP A 585 8.43 -5.96 8.36
CA ASP A 585 8.78 -4.53 8.33
C ASP A 585 7.76 -3.66 9.08
N TYR A 586 6.48 -4.01 9.05
CA TYR A 586 5.45 -3.31 9.81
C TYR A 586 5.74 -3.32 11.32
N TYR A 587 5.87 -4.51 11.92
CA TYR A 587 6.13 -4.63 13.35
C TYR A 587 7.52 -4.13 13.73
N TYR A 588 8.53 -4.36 12.89
CA TYR A 588 9.88 -3.87 13.12
C TYR A 588 9.91 -2.33 13.19
N ASP A 589 9.30 -1.65 12.22
CA ASP A 589 9.33 -0.20 12.15
C ASP A 589 8.57 0.46 13.31
N ILE A 590 7.44 -0.12 13.75
CA ILE A 590 6.71 0.36 14.93
C ILE A 590 7.60 0.26 16.17
N ASN A 591 8.23 -0.89 16.41
CA ASN A 591 9.07 -1.11 17.58
C ASN A 591 10.32 -0.20 17.61
N HIS A 592 10.77 0.28 16.45
CA HIS A 592 11.95 1.12 16.31
C HIS A 592 11.60 2.60 16.04
N ASN A 593 10.32 2.99 16.11
CA ASN A 593 9.83 4.34 15.81
C ASN A 593 10.28 4.87 14.43
N LEU A 594 10.30 4.00 13.42
CA LEU A 594 10.71 4.33 12.05
C LEU A 594 9.55 4.80 11.17
N VAL A 595 8.30 4.69 11.66
CA VAL A 595 7.09 5.22 11.02
C VAL A 595 6.37 6.21 11.94
N GLU A 596 5.83 7.28 11.37
CA GLU A 596 5.06 8.28 12.12
C GLU A 596 3.65 7.79 12.48
N HIS A 597 3.11 6.81 11.75
CA HIS A 597 1.75 6.26 11.91
C HIS A 597 1.75 4.72 11.83
N ASP A 598 0.85 4.08 12.60
CA ASP A 598 0.63 2.63 12.77
C ASP A 598 -0.23 1.99 11.67
N ASN A 599 -0.10 2.46 10.43
CA ASN A 599 -0.94 1.98 9.32
C ASN A 599 -0.27 0.82 8.58
N TRP A 600 -1.06 -0.20 8.25
CA TRP A 600 -0.63 -1.27 7.34
C TRP A 600 -0.58 -0.78 5.90
N TYR A 601 -1.36 0.27 5.60
CA TYR A 601 -1.30 0.96 4.33
C TYR A 601 0.09 1.54 4.16
N VAL A 602 0.73 1.11 3.08
CA VAL A 602 1.85 1.79 2.45
C VAL A 602 1.18 2.87 1.61
N PRO A 603 1.14 4.14 2.07
CA PRO A 603 0.68 5.19 1.18
C PRO A 603 1.54 5.10 -0.07
N LEU A 604 0.95 5.28 -1.26
CA LEU A 604 1.67 5.28 -2.54
C LEU A 604 3.07 5.93 -2.45
N ILE A 605 3.24 6.91 -1.56
CA ILE A 605 4.44 7.61 -1.09
C ILE A 605 5.61 6.74 -0.53
N SER A 606 5.45 5.46 -0.18
CA SER A 606 6.46 4.71 0.59
C SER A 606 7.39 3.83 -0.27
N THR A 607 8.62 4.33 -0.42
CA THR A 607 9.86 3.74 -0.99
C THR A 607 10.09 3.95 -2.49
N LEU A 608 9.20 3.53 -3.41
CA LEU A 608 9.36 3.90 -4.83
C LEU A 608 8.93 5.34 -5.11
N VAL A 609 7.88 5.83 -4.44
CA VAL A 609 7.41 7.22 -4.58
C VAL A 609 8.08 8.18 -3.61
N ARG A 610 8.87 7.71 -2.64
CA ARG A 610 9.89 8.59 -2.04
C ARG A 610 10.91 9.09 -3.08
N GLN A 611 10.99 8.41 -4.23
CA GLN A 611 11.70 8.84 -5.44
C GLN A 611 10.77 9.34 -6.57
N LEU A 612 9.43 9.30 -6.42
CA LEU A 612 8.46 9.66 -7.47
C LEU A 612 7.33 10.62 -7.03
N MET A 613 7.29 11.12 -5.78
CA MET A 613 6.44 12.26 -5.47
C MET A 613 7.02 13.42 -6.29
N PRO A 614 6.26 14.01 -7.22
CA PRO A 614 6.82 14.96 -8.15
C PRO A 614 7.37 16.17 -7.39
N LYS A 615 8.63 16.55 -7.62
CA LYS A 615 9.25 17.66 -6.87
C LYS A 615 8.62 18.99 -7.30
N VAL A 616 8.28 19.82 -6.31
CA VAL A 616 7.66 21.13 -6.53
C VAL A 616 8.67 22.24 -6.27
N TYR A 617 8.87 23.10 -7.25
CA TYR A 617 9.72 24.28 -7.15
C TYR A 617 8.85 25.53 -6.99
N ILE A 618 9.02 26.28 -5.90
CA ILE A 618 8.23 27.48 -5.61
C ILE A 618 9.11 28.71 -5.50
N THR A 619 8.82 29.74 -6.29
CA THR A 619 9.56 31.00 -6.20
C THR A 619 9.04 31.88 -5.06
N GLY A 620 9.94 32.52 -4.31
CA GLY A 620 9.54 33.48 -3.27
C GLY A 620 8.90 32.82 -2.05
N ALA A 621 9.41 31.65 -1.63
CA ALA A 621 8.83 30.80 -0.59
C ALA A 621 8.62 31.49 0.78
N PHE A 622 9.30 32.60 1.04
CA PHE A 622 9.11 33.42 2.25
C PHE A 622 7.85 34.30 2.19
N GLY A 623 7.18 34.41 1.05
CA GLY A 623 5.98 35.24 0.86
C GLY A 623 4.76 34.73 1.62
N PHE A 624 3.80 35.63 1.88
CA PHE A 624 2.58 35.34 2.63
C PHE A 624 1.77 34.17 2.04
N ILE A 625 1.41 34.26 0.75
CA ILE A 625 0.69 33.20 0.03
C ILE A 625 1.58 31.95 -0.09
N ALA A 626 2.85 32.13 -0.45
CA ALA A 626 3.80 31.05 -0.69
C ALA A 626 3.96 30.13 0.53
N GLN A 627 4.03 30.67 1.74
CA GLN A 627 4.14 29.87 2.95
C GLN A 627 2.91 28.97 3.19
N HIS A 628 1.70 29.44 2.86
CA HIS A 628 0.49 28.59 2.92
C HIS A 628 0.52 27.49 1.85
N ILE A 629 0.99 27.81 0.65
CA ILE A 629 1.18 26.81 -0.41
C ILE A 629 2.18 25.75 0.04
N VAL A 630 3.35 26.15 0.54
CA VAL A 630 4.39 25.24 1.06
C VAL A 630 3.81 24.36 2.17
N LYS A 631 3.03 24.92 3.09
CA LYS A 631 2.36 24.17 4.15
C LYS A 631 1.44 23.07 3.58
N LEU A 632 0.60 23.40 2.61
CA LEU A 632 -0.31 22.43 1.97
C LEU A 632 0.44 21.36 1.18
N LEU A 633 1.50 21.74 0.46
CA LEU A 633 2.34 20.81 -0.31
C LEU A 633 3.06 19.81 0.61
N LEU A 634 3.63 20.27 1.72
CA LEU A 634 4.30 19.40 2.70
C LEU A 634 3.31 18.50 3.44
N GLN A 635 2.12 19.00 3.78
CA GLN A 635 1.03 18.18 4.33
C GLN A 635 0.60 17.09 3.34
N SER A 636 0.64 17.40 2.04
CA SER A 636 0.38 16.48 0.94
C SER A 636 1.62 15.67 0.51
N GLN A 637 2.69 15.69 1.33
CA GLN A 637 3.88 14.84 1.20
C GLN A 637 4.77 15.11 -0.02
N TYR A 638 4.65 16.26 -0.69
CA TYR A 638 5.55 16.68 -1.77
C TYR A 638 6.94 17.06 -1.25
N ASP A 639 7.98 16.84 -2.07
CA ASP A 639 9.29 17.47 -1.90
C ASP A 639 9.24 18.89 -2.46
N VAL A 640 9.64 19.88 -1.66
CA VAL A 640 9.47 21.29 -1.99
C VAL A 640 10.81 22.01 -1.96
N VAL A 641 11.17 22.64 -3.08
CA VAL A 641 12.32 23.54 -3.19
C VAL A 641 11.82 24.98 -3.29
N GLY A 642 12.07 25.78 -2.27
CA GLY A 642 11.66 27.18 -2.21
C GLY A 642 12.79 28.16 -2.52
N THR A 643 12.58 29.13 -3.39
CA THR A 643 13.55 30.23 -3.56
C THR A 643 13.36 31.32 -2.52
N VAL A 644 14.48 31.83 -2.00
CA VAL A 644 14.53 32.94 -1.04
C VAL A 644 15.56 33.98 -1.45
N ARG A 645 15.37 35.25 -1.06
CA ARG A 645 16.29 36.35 -1.42
C ARG A 645 17.63 36.31 -0.68
N SER A 646 17.69 35.67 0.47
CA SER A 646 18.90 35.58 1.29
C SER A 646 18.94 34.28 2.08
N LYS A 647 20.15 33.85 2.44
CA LYS A 647 20.39 32.68 3.29
C LYS A 647 19.67 32.80 4.64
N GLU A 648 19.72 33.97 5.27
CA GLU A 648 19.03 34.24 6.54
C GLU A 648 17.52 33.97 6.47
N LYS A 649 16.85 34.43 5.40
CA LYS A 649 15.42 34.16 5.19
C LYS A 649 15.15 32.66 4.97
N GLY A 650 16.04 31.98 4.25
CA GLY A 650 15.98 30.54 4.03
C GLY A 650 16.07 29.75 5.34
N GLU A 651 17.06 30.07 6.17
CA GLU A 651 17.26 29.41 7.47
C GLU A 651 16.10 29.68 8.44
N LYS A 652 15.61 30.93 8.49
CA LYS A 652 14.44 31.29 9.31
C LYS A 652 13.20 30.49 8.89
N LEU A 653 12.94 30.42 7.58
CA LEU A 653 11.80 29.68 7.04
C LEU A 653 11.92 28.18 7.27
N ALA A 654 13.08 27.59 6.97
CA ALA A 654 13.33 26.17 7.19
C ALA A 654 13.14 25.78 8.66
N LYS A 655 13.56 26.65 9.60
CA LYS A 655 13.33 26.45 11.03
C LYS A 655 11.86 26.53 11.41
N SER A 656 11.09 27.46 10.84
CA SER A 656 9.65 27.58 11.09
C SER A 656 8.86 26.39 10.51
N ILE A 657 9.27 25.88 9.36
CA ILE A 657 8.65 24.72 8.69
C ILE A 657 8.98 23.42 9.43
N ASN A 658 10.23 23.25 9.86
CA ASN A 658 10.74 22.07 10.55
C ASN A 658 10.34 20.74 9.88
N ASN A 659 10.55 20.64 8.57
CA ASN A 659 10.23 19.45 7.77
C ASN A 659 11.39 19.11 6.84
N THR A 660 11.80 17.84 6.80
CA THR A 660 12.96 17.37 6.02
C THR A 660 12.73 17.37 4.50
N LYS A 661 11.47 17.46 4.05
CA LYS A 661 11.09 17.57 2.62
C LYS A 661 11.15 18.98 2.06
N PHE A 662 11.38 19.99 2.92
CA PHE A 662 11.57 21.37 2.48
C PHE A 662 13.06 21.69 2.33
N GLN A 663 13.44 22.16 1.15
CA GLN A 663 14.76 22.71 0.87
C GLN A 663 14.60 24.14 0.36
N TYR A 664 15.64 24.95 0.53
CA TYR A 664 15.66 26.29 -0.04
C TYR A 664 16.91 26.54 -0.87
N VAL A 665 16.77 27.42 -1.85
CA VAL A 665 17.86 27.94 -2.67
C VAL A 665 17.82 29.47 -2.68
N VAL A 666 18.97 30.11 -2.84
CA VAL A 666 19.05 31.57 -2.82
C VAL A 666 18.96 32.12 -4.24
N VAL A 667 17.92 32.89 -4.51
CA VAL A 667 17.76 33.70 -5.73
C VAL A 667 17.59 35.15 -5.28
N ALA A 668 18.69 35.90 -5.27
CA ALA A 668 18.74 37.24 -4.68
C ALA A 668 17.90 38.26 -5.47
N ASN A 669 17.96 38.21 -6.80
CA ASN A 669 17.23 39.08 -7.69
C ASN A 669 16.59 38.28 -8.84
N ILE A 670 15.27 38.24 -8.88
CA ILE A 670 14.51 37.51 -9.91
C ILE A 670 14.62 38.15 -11.30
N ALA A 671 14.88 39.46 -11.36
CA ALA A 671 15.02 40.21 -12.61
C ALA A 671 16.41 40.07 -13.24
N ALA A 672 17.38 39.52 -12.51
CA ALA A 672 18.71 39.30 -13.07
C ALA A 672 18.65 38.26 -14.20
N PRO A 673 19.34 38.48 -15.32
CA PRO A 673 19.43 37.47 -16.38
C PRO A 673 19.86 36.12 -15.80
N ASN A 674 19.18 35.06 -16.21
CA ASN A 674 19.49 33.68 -15.79
C ASN A 674 19.35 33.44 -14.28
N ALA A 675 18.53 34.24 -13.58
CA ALA A 675 18.37 34.18 -12.11
C ALA A 675 18.04 32.79 -11.55
N PHE A 676 17.37 31.95 -12.34
CA PHE A 676 16.90 30.63 -11.93
C PHE A 676 17.71 29.47 -12.51
N ASP A 677 18.56 29.71 -13.51
CA ASP A 677 19.28 28.68 -14.28
C ASP A 677 20.02 27.69 -13.39
N GLU A 678 20.90 28.16 -12.52
CA GLU A 678 21.72 27.28 -11.68
C GLU A 678 20.86 26.47 -10.70
N SER A 679 19.80 27.08 -10.17
CA SER A 679 18.90 26.38 -9.25
C SER A 679 18.04 25.32 -9.95
N LEU A 680 17.56 25.58 -11.17
CA LEU A 680 16.78 24.61 -11.93
C LEU A 680 17.67 23.53 -12.56
N LYS A 681 18.94 23.81 -12.90
CA LYS A 681 19.91 22.77 -13.25
C LYS A 681 20.16 21.80 -12.08
N GLN A 682 20.26 22.31 -10.86
CA GLN A 682 20.45 21.49 -9.64
C GLN A 682 19.19 20.70 -9.26
N HIS A 683 18.03 21.19 -9.66
CA HIS A 683 16.73 20.59 -9.40
C HIS A 683 16.02 20.31 -10.73
N SER A 684 16.72 19.70 -11.68
CA SER A 684 16.14 19.41 -12.99
C SER A 684 15.01 18.39 -12.87
N ASP A 685 14.94 17.62 -11.79
CA ASP A 685 13.89 16.65 -11.46
C ASP A 685 12.54 17.25 -11.03
N VAL A 686 12.34 18.56 -11.15
CA VAL A 686 11.07 19.23 -10.80
C VAL A 686 9.98 18.93 -11.82
N SER A 687 8.80 18.58 -11.32
CA SER A 687 7.63 18.29 -12.17
C SER A 687 6.60 19.42 -12.13
N TYR A 688 6.71 20.32 -11.17
CA TYR A 688 5.81 21.46 -10.99
C TYR A 688 6.58 22.71 -10.59
N ILE A 689 6.23 23.84 -11.20
CA ILE A 689 6.75 25.17 -10.83
C ILE A 689 5.58 26.06 -10.42
N LEU A 690 5.65 26.63 -9.23
CA LEU A 690 4.71 27.65 -8.74
C LEU A 690 5.45 28.98 -8.64
N HIS A 691 5.20 29.88 -9.59
CA HIS A 691 5.83 31.18 -9.61
C HIS A 691 5.01 32.21 -8.82
N THR A 692 5.41 32.44 -7.58
CA THR A 692 4.72 33.37 -6.65
C THR A 692 5.54 34.63 -6.34
N ALA A 693 6.82 34.64 -6.69
CA ALA A 693 7.71 35.78 -6.48
C ALA A 693 7.37 36.94 -7.42
N SER A 694 6.97 38.07 -6.85
CA SER A 694 6.77 39.33 -7.57
C SER A 694 7.14 40.49 -6.65
N PRO A 695 7.66 41.61 -7.16
CA PRO A 695 7.73 42.83 -6.37
C PRO A 695 6.32 43.29 -5.99
N PHE A 696 6.19 43.86 -4.79
CA PHE A 696 4.95 44.46 -4.31
C PHE A 696 5.31 45.53 -3.27
N THR A 697 5.06 46.79 -3.62
CA THR A 697 5.23 47.97 -2.76
C THR A 697 4.40 49.11 -3.33
N TYR A 698 3.73 49.88 -2.47
CA TYR A 698 3.10 51.15 -2.85
C TYR A 698 4.00 52.37 -2.59
N THR A 699 5.23 52.12 -2.12
CA THR A 699 6.21 53.16 -1.80
C THR A 699 7.43 53.01 -2.71
N THR A 700 7.46 53.80 -3.78
CA THR A 700 8.58 53.87 -4.73
C THR A 700 8.61 55.25 -5.41
N THR A 701 9.82 55.70 -5.74
CA THR A 701 10.07 56.89 -6.58
C THR A 701 10.46 56.53 -8.01
N ASN A 702 10.57 55.23 -8.32
CA ASN A 702 10.90 54.70 -9.64
C ASN A 702 10.01 53.46 -9.96
N PRO A 703 8.71 53.67 -10.23
CA PRO A 703 7.76 52.57 -10.37
C PRO A 703 8.11 51.58 -11.49
N GLU A 704 8.76 52.06 -12.56
CA GLU A 704 9.22 51.21 -13.66
C GLU A 704 10.26 50.19 -13.19
N GLN A 705 11.32 50.65 -12.50
CA GLN A 705 12.44 49.78 -12.09
C GLN A 705 12.15 48.95 -10.85
N ASP A 706 11.23 49.40 -9.98
CA ASP A 706 10.93 48.72 -8.72
C ASP A 706 9.76 47.73 -8.84
N LEU A 707 8.83 47.93 -9.78
CA LEU A 707 7.62 47.10 -9.93
C LEU A 707 7.51 46.44 -11.31
N ILE A 708 7.52 47.24 -12.38
CA ILE A 708 7.19 46.76 -13.72
C ILE A 708 8.28 45.85 -14.28
N VAL A 709 9.51 46.35 -14.37
CA VAL A 709 10.65 45.61 -14.93
C VAL A 709 10.90 44.31 -14.15
N PRO A 710 10.95 44.29 -12.80
CA PRO A 710 11.22 43.05 -12.10
C PRO A 710 10.09 42.01 -12.19
N ALA A 711 8.83 42.42 -12.38
CA ALA A 711 7.73 41.48 -12.60
C ALA A 711 7.81 40.82 -13.99
N ILE A 712 8.07 41.61 -15.03
CA ILE A 712 8.21 41.12 -16.41
C ILE A 712 9.45 40.23 -16.52
N GLU A 713 10.61 40.74 -16.12
CA GLU A 713 11.87 40.00 -16.26
C GLU A 713 11.91 38.79 -15.31
N GLY A 714 11.36 38.91 -14.10
CA GLY A 714 11.21 37.77 -13.19
C GLY A 714 10.43 36.61 -13.81
N THR A 715 9.31 36.92 -14.47
CA THR A 715 8.47 35.94 -15.17
C THR A 715 9.17 35.38 -16.41
N ARG A 716 9.83 36.23 -17.21
CA ARG A 716 10.63 35.82 -18.37
C ARG A 716 11.73 34.83 -17.98
N ASN A 717 12.50 35.18 -16.94
CA ASN A 717 13.67 34.42 -16.52
C ASN A 717 13.27 33.02 -16.01
N ILE A 718 12.20 32.91 -15.22
CA ILE A 718 11.75 31.59 -14.74
C ILE A 718 11.16 30.73 -15.86
N LEU A 719 10.41 31.31 -16.80
CA LEU A 719 9.82 30.57 -17.92
C LEU A 719 10.90 30.04 -18.86
N ASN A 720 11.88 30.88 -19.21
CA ASN A 720 13.03 30.47 -19.99
C ASN A 720 13.81 29.34 -19.29
N ALA A 721 14.10 29.49 -17.99
CA ALA A 721 14.84 28.48 -17.25
C ALA A 721 14.04 27.17 -17.06
N ALA A 722 12.71 27.26 -16.92
CA ALA A 722 11.83 26.11 -16.85
C ALA A 722 11.84 25.32 -18.15
N ASP A 723 11.64 25.99 -19.29
CA ASP A 723 11.66 25.37 -20.62
C ASP A 723 13.04 24.75 -20.95
N GLN A 724 14.12 25.43 -20.55
CA GLN A 724 15.47 24.97 -20.87
C GLN A 724 16.00 23.86 -19.96
N TYR A 725 15.69 23.89 -18.66
CA TYR A 725 16.37 23.05 -17.66
C TYR A 725 15.46 22.08 -16.90
N ALA A 726 14.14 22.12 -17.10
CA ALA A 726 13.17 21.21 -16.48
C ALA A 726 12.35 20.43 -17.54
N PRO A 727 12.97 19.51 -18.30
CA PRO A 727 12.31 18.81 -19.42
C PRO A 727 11.09 17.94 -19.03
N GLN A 728 10.96 17.58 -17.75
CA GLN A 728 9.87 16.80 -17.16
C GLN A 728 8.82 17.66 -16.44
N LEU A 729 8.92 18.98 -16.56
CA LEU A 729 7.92 19.89 -16.02
C LEU A 729 6.56 19.59 -16.67
N VAL A 730 5.54 19.42 -15.84
CA VAL A 730 4.16 19.11 -16.27
C VAL A 730 3.29 20.35 -16.20
N ARG A 731 3.38 21.10 -15.09
CA ARG A 731 2.57 22.29 -14.85
C ARG A 731 3.41 23.46 -14.33
N PHE A 732 3.18 24.62 -14.94
CA PHE A 732 3.61 25.91 -14.45
C PHE A 732 2.39 26.67 -13.93
N VAL A 733 2.39 27.08 -12.66
CA VAL A 733 1.31 27.88 -12.06
C VAL A 733 1.85 29.27 -11.74
N LEU A 734 1.23 30.30 -12.29
CA LEU A 734 1.59 31.70 -12.09
C LEU A 734 0.65 32.37 -11.09
N THR A 735 1.20 32.99 -10.05
CA THR A 735 0.44 33.92 -9.19
C THR A 735 0.37 35.30 -9.85
N SER A 736 -0.76 35.58 -10.51
CA SER A 736 -1.07 36.91 -11.02
C SER A 736 -1.90 37.71 -10.00
N SER A 737 -2.89 38.48 -10.44
CA SER A 737 -3.78 39.31 -9.62
C SER A 737 -5.02 39.71 -10.44
N ASP A 738 -6.09 40.09 -9.76
CA ASP A 738 -7.21 40.82 -10.36
C ASP A 738 -6.79 42.16 -11.02
N ALA A 739 -5.64 42.72 -10.64
CA ALA A 739 -5.01 43.86 -11.29
C ALA A 739 -4.59 43.58 -12.76
N ALA A 740 -4.50 42.30 -13.16
CA ALA A 740 -4.34 41.90 -14.56
C ALA A 740 -5.68 41.76 -15.32
N ILE A 741 -6.80 41.75 -14.59
CA ILE A 741 -8.17 41.61 -15.12
C ILE A 741 -8.78 42.98 -15.46
N TYR A 742 -8.53 44.01 -14.65
CA TYR A 742 -9.04 45.38 -14.86
C TYR A 742 -8.05 46.44 -14.37
N SER A 743 -8.27 47.70 -14.76
CA SER A 743 -7.49 48.85 -14.27
C SER A 743 -8.03 49.39 -12.95
N ASN A 744 -7.22 50.18 -12.22
CA ASN A 744 -7.65 50.86 -10.99
C ASN A 744 -8.79 51.87 -11.21
N VAL A 745 -8.94 52.40 -12.43
CA VAL A 745 -10.05 53.28 -12.82
C VAL A 745 -11.32 52.46 -13.09
N ASP A 746 -11.18 51.35 -13.83
CA ASP A 746 -12.30 50.49 -14.20
C ASP A 746 -12.87 49.73 -12.99
N GLU A 747 -12.02 49.39 -12.02
CA GLU A 747 -12.43 48.81 -10.73
C GLU A 747 -13.49 49.69 -10.04
N ARG A 748 -13.36 51.02 -10.14
CA ARG A 748 -14.25 52.01 -9.51
C ARG A 748 -15.43 52.42 -10.39
N ASN A 749 -15.82 51.58 -11.35
CA ASN A 749 -16.95 51.82 -12.23
C ASN A 749 -18.01 50.71 -12.09
N ASN A 750 -19.03 50.98 -11.28
CA ASN A 750 -20.14 50.06 -11.00
C ASN A 750 -21.00 49.63 -12.20
N LYS A 751 -20.78 50.23 -13.38
CA LYS A 751 -21.42 49.82 -14.62
C LYS A 751 -20.72 48.64 -15.29
N LEU A 752 -19.46 48.38 -14.93
CA LEU A 752 -18.65 47.30 -15.50
C LEU A 752 -18.86 45.98 -14.76
N VAL A 753 -18.56 44.88 -15.46
CA VAL A 753 -18.56 43.51 -14.93
C VAL A 753 -17.27 42.85 -15.41
N PHE A 754 -16.57 42.17 -14.52
CA PHE A 754 -15.30 41.48 -14.82
C PHE A 754 -15.42 39.99 -14.53
N ASP A 755 -14.82 39.20 -15.41
CA ASP A 755 -14.76 37.74 -15.38
C ASP A 755 -13.35 37.22 -15.72
N GLU A 756 -13.18 35.89 -15.78
CA GLU A 756 -11.90 35.24 -16.08
C GLU A 756 -11.34 35.58 -17.48
N GLN A 757 -12.15 36.13 -18.39
CA GLN A 757 -11.75 36.52 -19.75
C GLN A 757 -11.37 37.99 -19.86
N SER A 758 -11.63 38.77 -18.81
CA SER A 758 -11.38 40.21 -18.80
C SER A 758 -9.89 40.50 -18.65
N TRP A 759 -9.40 41.54 -19.34
CA TRP A 759 -7.99 41.93 -19.34
C TRP A 759 -7.83 43.41 -19.04
N ASN A 760 -6.87 43.73 -18.17
CA ASN A 760 -6.40 45.09 -17.99
C ASN A 760 -5.66 45.53 -19.26
N ASN A 761 -6.16 46.59 -19.90
CA ASN A 761 -5.60 47.15 -21.14
C ASN A 761 -4.76 48.41 -20.91
N ILE A 762 -4.25 48.60 -19.69
CA ILE A 762 -3.31 49.68 -19.37
C ILE A 762 -2.10 49.65 -20.31
N LYS A 763 -1.70 50.82 -20.80
CA LYS A 763 -0.51 50.97 -21.63
C LYS A 763 0.72 51.13 -20.75
N TYR A 764 1.88 50.73 -21.27
CA TYR A 764 3.14 50.80 -20.53
C TYR A 764 3.44 52.22 -20.02
N GLU A 765 3.23 53.23 -20.88
CA GLU A 765 3.44 54.65 -20.54
C GLU A 765 2.53 55.13 -19.39
N ASP A 766 1.29 54.62 -19.32
CA ASP A 766 0.35 54.98 -18.26
C ASP A 766 0.67 54.25 -16.94
N ALA A 767 1.28 53.06 -17.04
CA ALA A 767 1.66 52.27 -15.88
C ALA A 767 2.86 52.85 -15.12
N THR A 768 3.72 53.67 -15.75
CA THR A 768 4.92 54.20 -15.08
C THR A 768 4.67 55.47 -14.25
N VAL A 769 3.43 55.97 -14.22
CA VAL A 769 3.07 57.27 -13.64
C VAL A 769 3.14 57.28 -12.12
N ASP A 770 2.60 56.25 -11.46
CA ASP A 770 2.54 56.15 -10.00
C ASP A 770 2.61 54.68 -9.55
N ALA A 771 2.82 54.47 -8.25
CA ALA A 771 3.02 53.12 -7.71
C ALA A 771 1.78 52.20 -7.87
N VAL A 772 0.57 52.76 -7.82
CA VAL A 772 -0.67 51.97 -7.95
C VAL A 772 -0.84 51.52 -9.39
N THR A 773 -0.80 52.45 -10.35
CA THR A 773 -0.90 52.12 -11.78
C THR A 773 0.25 51.22 -12.24
N ALA A 774 1.45 51.37 -11.67
CA ALA A 774 2.59 50.49 -11.93
C ALA A 774 2.38 49.07 -11.44
N TYR A 775 1.77 48.86 -10.26
CA TYR A 775 1.43 47.51 -9.80
C TYR A 775 0.44 46.82 -10.75
N TYR A 776 -0.60 47.54 -11.17
CA TYR A 776 -1.59 47.04 -12.13
C TYR A 776 -0.95 46.69 -13.47
N GLY A 777 -0.11 47.59 -14.01
CA GLY A 777 0.67 47.32 -15.22
C GLY A 777 1.60 46.12 -15.06
N ALA A 778 2.38 46.06 -13.98
CA ALA A 778 3.32 44.99 -13.70
C ALA A 778 2.66 43.60 -13.73
N LYS A 779 1.50 43.46 -13.07
CA LYS A 779 0.72 42.20 -13.07
C LYS A 779 0.15 41.88 -14.45
N SER A 780 -0.42 42.87 -15.14
CA SER A 780 -0.98 42.69 -16.48
C SER A 780 0.10 42.26 -17.50
N PHE A 781 1.23 42.96 -17.53
CA PHE A 781 2.31 42.69 -18.50
C PHE A 781 3.03 41.37 -18.22
N ALA A 782 3.26 41.02 -16.95
CA ALA A 782 3.86 39.74 -16.58
C ALA A 782 2.96 38.55 -16.97
N GLU A 783 1.64 38.65 -16.75
CA GLU A 783 0.71 37.59 -17.14
C GLU A 783 0.57 37.48 -18.67
N LYS A 784 0.45 38.60 -19.39
CA LYS A 784 0.45 38.61 -20.86
C LYS A 784 1.70 37.95 -21.42
N LEU A 785 2.87 38.30 -20.89
CA LEU A 785 4.14 37.68 -21.26
C LEU A 785 4.11 36.16 -21.06
N ALA A 786 3.52 35.66 -19.96
CA ALA A 786 3.44 34.23 -19.72
C ALA A 786 2.59 33.53 -20.78
N TRP A 787 1.42 34.06 -21.11
CA TRP A 787 0.58 33.50 -22.19
C TRP A 787 1.24 33.58 -23.56
N GLU A 788 1.86 34.73 -23.89
CA GLU A 788 2.63 34.91 -25.13
C GLU A 788 3.81 33.91 -25.19
N PHE A 789 4.48 33.64 -24.08
CA PHE A 789 5.55 32.65 -24.01
C PHE A 789 5.04 31.25 -24.36
N MET A 790 3.89 30.84 -23.81
CA MET A 790 3.27 29.54 -24.12
C MET A 790 2.92 29.43 -25.61
N GLU A 791 2.37 30.49 -26.20
CA GLU A 791 1.98 30.52 -27.61
C GLU A 791 3.19 30.47 -28.55
N MET A 792 4.23 31.25 -28.26
CA MET A 792 5.41 31.39 -29.11
C MET A 792 6.37 30.19 -29.01
N ASN A 793 6.65 29.72 -27.80
CA ASN A 793 7.68 28.70 -27.57
C ASN A 793 7.10 27.28 -27.54
N LYS A 794 5.79 27.13 -27.26
CA LYS A 794 5.09 25.84 -27.15
C LYS A 794 5.86 24.85 -26.27
N PRO A 795 6.16 25.23 -25.02
CA PRO A 795 6.89 24.35 -24.10
C PRO A 795 6.07 23.07 -23.81
N THR A 796 6.73 22.04 -23.27
CA THR A 796 6.10 20.75 -22.98
C THR A 796 5.13 20.78 -21.79
N PHE A 797 5.23 21.80 -20.92
CA PHE A 797 4.38 21.98 -19.76
C PHE A 797 3.13 22.82 -20.08
N ALA A 798 2.08 22.66 -19.28
CA ALA A 798 0.88 23.50 -19.32
C ALA A 798 0.97 24.70 -18.37
N LEU A 799 0.24 25.78 -18.67
CA LEU A 799 0.13 26.97 -17.81
C LEU A 799 -1.22 27.00 -17.09
N ALA A 800 -1.21 27.43 -15.84
CA ALA A 800 -2.41 27.87 -15.13
C ALA A 800 -2.12 29.17 -14.38
N VAL A 801 -3.09 30.07 -14.28
CA VAL A 801 -2.91 31.37 -13.63
C VAL A 801 -3.92 31.53 -12.50
N VAL A 802 -3.44 31.97 -11.34
CA VAL A 802 -4.29 32.32 -10.18
C VAL A 802 -4.31 33.84 -10.04
N ASN A 803 -5.49 34.45 -10.14
CA ASN A 803 -5.73 35.89 -10.09
C ASN A 803 -6.47 36.27 -8.80
N PRO A 804 -5.77 36.41 -7.66
CA PRO A 804 -6.38 36.86 -6.41
C PRO A 804 -6.68 38.36 -6.40
N SER A 805 -7.79 38.71 -5.72
CA SER A 805 -8.04 40.05 -5.19
C SER A 805 -7.25 40.32 -3.91
N TYR A 806 -7.65 41.32 -3.09
CA TYR A 806 -6.98 41.56 -1.81
C TYR A 806 -6.98 40.29 -0.95
N VAL A 807 -5.79 39.80 -0.64
CA VAL A 807 -5.61 38.56 0.09
C VAL A 807 -5.49 38.86 1.57
N PHE A 808 -6.53 38.58 2.34
CA PHE A 808 -6.50 38.64 3.80
C PHE A 808 -6.37 37.24 4.41
N GLY A 809 -6.15 37.14 5.72
CA GLY A 809 -6.11 35.87 6.43
C GLY A 809 -4.87 35.72 7.31
N PRO A 810 -4.84 34.71 8.18
CA PRO A 810 -3.73 34.49 9.10
C PRO A 810 -2.44 34.11 8.35
N GLN A 811 -1.27 34.39 8.94
CA GLN A 811 0.04 33.89 8.52
C GLN A 811 0.12 32.35 8.68
N ALA A 812 0.85 31.66 7.80
CA ALA A 812 0.91 30.19 7.77
C ALA A 812 1.59 29.56 9.00
N TYR A 813 2.64 30.24 9.49
CA TYR A 813 3.49 29.83 10.61
C TYR A 813 3.55 30.94 11.67
N HIS A 814 4.66 31.68 11.76
CA HIS A 814 4.85 32.76 12.73
C HIS A 814 4.24 34.08 12.23
N CYS A 815 3.41 34.71 13.06
CA CYS A 815 2.94 36.07 12.84
C CYS A 815 3.84 37.07 13.56
N ASP A 816 4.49 37.96 12.82
CA ASP A 816 5.16 39.15 13.37
C ASP A 816 4.24 40.36 13.18
N PRO A 817 3.56 40.85 14.23
CA PRO A 817 2.63 41.98 14.13
C PRO A 817 3.25 43.27 13.57
N ASN A 818 4.58 43.40 13.58
CA ASN A 818 5.27 44.57 13.03
C ASN A 818 5.62 44.42 11.54
N HIS A 819 5.50 43.22 10.97
CA HIS A 819 5.88 42.92 9.59
C HIS A 819 4.81 42.06 8.90
N LEU A 820 3.61 42.64 8.77
CA LEU A 820 2.50 42.03 8.02
C LEU A 820 2.64 42.30 6.51
N ASN A 821 2.04 41.46 5.67
CA ASN A 821 1.85 41.77 4.24
C ASN A 821 0.91 42.97 4.07
N GLU A 822 1.05 43.73 2.97
CA GLU A 822 0.35 45.01 2.78
C GLU A 822 -1.16 44.94 3.07
N SER A 823 -1.87 43.92 2.57
CA SER A 823 -3.30 43.75 2.85
C SER A 823 -3.60 43.52 4.34
N ASN A 824 -2.85 42.67 5.03
CA ASN A 824 -3.01 42.49 6.48
C ASN A 824 -2.48 43.68 7.30
N ALA A 825 -1.58 44.49 6.75
CA ALA A 825 -1.10 45.71 7.41
C ALA A 825 -2.24 46.70 7.64
N MET A 826 -3.23 46.75 6.73
CA MET A 826 -4.48 47.51 6.93
C MET A 826 -5.20 47.09 8.22
N ILE A 827 -5.37 45.78 8.45
CA ILE A 827 -5.98 45.26 9.68
C ILE A 827 -5.10 45.60 10.89
N GLY A 828 -3.78 45.45 10.75
CA GLY A 828 -2.81 45.81 11.80
C GLY A 828 -2.87 47.29 12.21
N ASP A 829 -3.08 48.19 11.25
CA ASP A 829 -3.18 49.63 11.48
C ASP A 829 -4.49 50.02 12.19
N LEU A 830 -5.61 49.37 11.83
CA LEU A 830 -6.86 49.51 12.58
C LEU A 830 -6.69 49.12 14.05
N LEU A 831 -5.95 48.04 14.31
CA LEU A 831 -5.65 47.57 15.67
C LEU A 831 -4.70 48.49 16.46
N LYS A 832 -4.03 49.46 15.82
CA LYS A 832 -3.23 50.50 16.51
C LYS A 832 -4.10 51.63 17.07
N GLY A 833 -5.32 51.83 16.54
CA GLY A 833 -6.31 52.74 17.11
C GLY A 833 -6.06 54.23 16.90
N ASN A 834 -5.25 54.62 15.90
CA ASN A 834 -4.85 56.02 15.65
C ASN A 834 -5.95 56.90 15.01
N GLY A 835 -7.20 56.88 15.49
CA GLY A 835 -8.26 57.89 15.25
C GLY A 835 -8.78 58.14 13.81
N SER A 836 -7.94 58.09 12.79
CA SER A 836 -8.24 58.30 11.36
C SER A 836 -7.67 57.14 10.55
N PHE A 837 -8.47 56.60 9.63
CA PHE A 837 -8.07 55.57 8.68
C PHE A 837 -8.62 55.91 7.29
N ASP A 838 -7.93 55.47 6.25
CA ASP A 838 -8.42 55.59 4.88
C ASP A 838 -9.42 54.46 4.58
N ASN A 839 -10.61 54.83 4.10
CA ASN A 839 -11.66 53.87 3.77
C ASN A 839 -11.46 53.30 2.37
N GLU A 840 -10.47 52.41 2.25
CA GLU A 840 -10.21 51.64 1.05
C GLU A 840 -11.36 50.68 0.75
N VAL A 841 -11.56 50.41 -0.54
CA VAL A 841 -12.60 49.51 -1.06
C VAL A 841 -12.00 48.64 -2.15
N GLY A 842 -12.43 47.38 -2.23
CA GLY A 842 -11.97 46.45 -3.26
C GLY A 842 -12.60 45.07 -3.14
N GLY A 843 -12.17 44.14 -3.98
CA GLY A 843 -12.47 42.71 -3.84
C GLY A 843 -11.62 42.03 -2.77
N PHE A 844 -12.11 40.96 -2.13
CA PHE A 844 -11.31 40.20 -1.16
C PHE A 844 -11.32 38.68 -1.41
N ILE A 845 -10.30 38.00 -0.91
CA ILE A 845 -10.22 36.53 -0.82
C ILE A 845 -9.35 36.10 0.37
N ASP A 846 -9.60 34.93 0.94
CA ASP A 846 -8.77 34.36 2.01
C ASP A 846 -7.51 33.69 1.43
N VAL A 847 -6.36 33.91 2.09
CA VAL A 847 -5.05 33.33 1.73
C VAL A 847 -5.08 31.80 1.66
N ARG A 848 -5.87 31.13 2.49
CA ARG A 848 -5.99 29.67 2.51
C ARG A 848 -6.68 29.16 1.24
N ASP A 849 -7.66 29.89 0.74
CA ASP A 849 -8.36 29.53 -0.50
C ASP A 849 -7.49 29.82 -1.72
N VAL A 850 -6.73 30.91 -1.71
CA VAL A 850 -5.70 31.16 -2.74
C VAL A 850 -4.66 30.05 -2.75
N ALA A 851 -4.17 29.60 -1.59
CA ALA A 851 -3.19 28.52 -1.50
C ALA A 851 -3.75 27.18 -2.02
N LYS A 852 -5.00 26.83 -1.66
CA LYS A 852 -5.70 25.65 -2.21
C LYS A 852 -5.84 25.74 -3.72
N ALA A 853 -6.17 26.92 -4.26
CA ALA A 853 -6.30 27.12 -5.70
C ALA A 853 -4.97 26.90 -6.45
N HIS A 854 -3.83 27.28 -5.87
CA HIS A 854 -2.52 26.98 -6.47
C HIS A 854 -2.23 25.47 -6.49
N VAL A 855 -2.53 24.76 -5.41
CA VAL A 855 -2.34 23.30 -5.35
C VAL A 855 -3.29 22.58 -6.32
N PHE A 856 -4.54 23.03 -6.43
CA PHE A 856 -5.50 22.52 -7.41
C PHE A 856 -5.04 22.79 -8.85
N ALA A 857 -4.61 24.02 -9.15
CA ALA A 857 -4.13 24.41 -10.47
C ALA A 857 -2.87 23.65 -10.89
N MET A 858 -2.06 23.23 -9.91
CA MET A 858 -0.86 22.42 -10.12
C MET A 858 -1.20 20.99 -10.54
N SER A 859 -2.17 20.35 -9.88
CA SER A 859 -2.40 18.90 -9.98
C SER A 859 -3.65 18.47 -10.76
N ASN A 860 -4.53 19.40 -11.14
CA ASN A 860 -5.78 19.09 -11.84
C ASN A 860 -5.73 19.55 -13.30
N ASP A 861 -6.02 18.63 -14.23
CA ASP A 861 -6.06 18.89 -15.67
C ASP A 861 -7.20 19.81 -16.09
N GLN A 862 -8.27 19.91 -15.30
CA GLN A 862 -9.35 20.87 -15.56
C GLN A 862 -8.91 22.34 -15.39
N ALA A 863 -7.75 22.58 -14.77
CA ALA A 863 -7.17 23.92 -14.61
C ALA A 863 -6.11 24.26 -15.67
N VAL A 864 -5.85 23.37 -16.65
CA VAL A 864 -4.97 23.67 -17.79
C VAL A 864 -5.54 24.87 -18.55
N ASP A 865 -4.66 25.81 -18.89
CA ASP A 865 -4.95 27.01 -19.67
C ASP A 865 -6.09 27.87 -19.07
N CYS A 866 -6.26 27.79 -17.75
CA CYS A 866 -7.27 28.55 -17.02
C CYS A 866 -6.68 29.76 -16.30
N ARG A 867 -7.49 30.83 -16.22
CA ARG A 867 -7.30 31.98 -15.32
C ARG A 867 -8.32 31.86 -14.20
N LEU A 868 -7.86 31.66 -12.97
CA LEU A 868 -8.72 31.48 -11.80
C LEU A 868 -8.93 32.82 -11.09
N PHE A 869 -10.11 33.43 -11.24
CA PHE A 869 -10.44 34.71 -10.62
C PHE A 869 -10.89 34.50 -9.15
N MET A 870 -9.93 34.62 -8.24
CA MET A 870 -10.09 34.32 -6.82
C MET A 870 -10.62 35.54 -6.05
N ASN A 871 -11.95 35.62 -5.93
CA ASN A 871 -12.67 36.69 -5.24
C ASN A 871 -13.92 36.12 -4.52
N ASN A 872 -14.17 36.52 -3.28
CA ASN A 872 -15.35 36.09 -2.52
C ASN A 872 -16.24 37.24 -2.03
N GLY A 873 -16.23 38.35 -2.77
CA GLY A 873 -17.03 39.53 -2.48
C GLY A 873 -16.17 40.79 -2.40
N GLN A 874 -16.82 41.86 -1.95
CA GLN A 874 -16.21 43.18 -1.81
C GLN A 874 -16.10 43.56 -0.34
N PHE A 875 -15.09 44.36 -0.01
CA PHE A 875 -14.89 44.90 1.33
C PHE A 875 -14.73 46.43 1.26
N SER A 876 -14.97 47.07 2.40
CA SER A 876 -14.44 48.39 2.74
C SER A 876 -13.67 48.30 4.06
N THR A 877 -12.74 49.22 4.31
CA THR A 877 -12.06 49.31 5.61
C THR A 877 -13.06 49.44 6.75
N GLN A 878 -14.17 50.15 6.54
CA GLN A 878 -15.26 50.24 7.52
C GLN A 878 -15.89 48.88 7.83
N MET A 879 -16.13 48.00 6.83
CA MET A 879 -16.68 46.65 7.08
C MET A 879 -15.75 45.83 7.98
N ILE A 880 -14.44 45.91 7.74
CA ILE A 880 -13.43 45.24 8.57
C ILE A 880 -13.46 45.82 10.00
N LEU A 881 -13.49 47.14 10.14
CA LEU A 881 -13.53 47.82 11.43
C LEU A 881 -14.81 47.49 12.22
N ASP A 882 -15.95 47.36 11.54
CA ASP A 882 -17.22 46.95 12.14
C ASP A 882 -17.13 45.53 12.69
N ILE A 883 -16.54 44.59 11.92
CA ILE A 883 -16.29 43.20 12.37
C ILE A 883 -15.42 43.20 13.64
N ILE A 884 -14.33 43.99 13.64
CA ILE A 884 -13.40 44.04 14.78
C ILE A 884 -14.08 44.62 16.01
N ASN A 885 -14.78 45.75 15.90
CA ASN A 885 -15.46 46.40 17.02
C ASN A 885 -16.63 45.56 17.58
N GLU A 886 -17.30 44.78 16.74
CA GLU A 886 -18.35 43.86 17.17
C GLU A 886 -17.78 42.67 17.95
N LYS A 887 -16.69 42.07 17.45
CA LYS A 887 -16.09 40.86 18.02
C LYS A 887 -15.24 41.15 19.26
N TRP A 888 -14.52 42.27 19.28
CA TRP A 888 -13.63 42.70 20.37
C TRP A 888 -13.96 44.13 20.86
N PRO A 889 -15.13 44.33 21.49
CA PRO A 889 -15.52 45.63 22.02
C PRO A 889 -14.53 46.19 23.06
N GLU A 890 -13.76 45.33 23.73
CA GLU A 890 -12.75 45.69 24.72
C GLU A 890 -11.52 46.41 24.16
N LEU A 891 -11.25 46.29 22.85
CA LEU A 891 -10.12 46.99 22.21
C LEU A 891 -10.32 48.50 22.14
N ASN A 892 -11.56 48.99 22.35
CA ASN A 892 -11.92 50.41 22.35
C ASN A 892 -11.37 51.20 21.13
N LEU A 893 -11.46 50.59 19.94
CA LEU A 893 -10.98 51.20 18.70
C LEU A 893 -11.92 52.33 18.23
N PRO A 894 -11.43 53.24 17.36
CA PRO A 894 -12.30 54.16 16.64
C PRO A 894 -13.41 53.39 15.91
N LYS A 895 -14.62 53.97 15.86
CA LYS A 895 -15.78 53.32 15.22
C LYS A 895 -15.97 53.72 13.76
N GLY A 896 -15.32 54.80 13.31
CA GLY A 896 -15.59 55.37 11.98
C GLY A 896 -17.07 55.73 11.82
N ASN A 897 -17.67 55.29 10.72
CA ASN A 897 -19.10 55.38 10.41
C ASN A 897 -19.74 53.98 10.33
N PRO A 898 -20.09 53.34 11.46
CA PRO A 898 -20.55 51.95 11.46
C PRO A 898 -21.72 51.71 10.51
N GLY A 899 -21.63 50.63 9.72
CA GLY A 899 -22.65 50.24 8.76
C GLY A 899 -22.65 51.00 7.43
N SER A 900 -21.74 51.95 7.19
CA SER A 900 -21.60 52.62 5.89
C SER A 900 -20.96 51.75 4.80
N GLY A 901 -20.26 50.69 5.21
CA GLY A 901 -19.50 49.83 4.31
C GLY A 901 -20.24 49.27 3.08
N PRO A 902 -21.49 48.77 3.21
CA PRO A 902 -22.28 48.33 2.05
C PRO A 902 -22.60 49.42 1.02
N ASP A 903 -22.62 50.70 1.42
CA ASP A 903 -22.78 51.82 0.50
C ASP A 903 -21.44 52.19 -0.15
N ASP A 904 -20.33 52.10 0.58
CA ASP A 904 -18.99 52.41 0.07
C ASP A 904 -18.59 51.52 -1.11
N ILE A 905 -18.97 50.24 -1.10
CA ILE A 905 -18.62 49.28 -2.16
C ILE A 905 -19.49 49.41 -3.42
N LYS A 906 -20.59 50.19 -3.40
CA LYS A 906 -21.48 50.36 -4.57
C LYS A 906 -20.83 51.10 -5.74
N VAL A 907 -19.66 51.71 -5.51
CA VAL A 907 -18.86 52.34 -6.56
C VAL A 907 -18.08 51.32 -7.39
N LEU A 908 -17.87 50.11 -6.88
CA LEU A 908 -17.04 49.10 -7.50
C LEU A 908 -17.74 48.37 -8.64
N GLY A 909 -16.96 47.97 -9.65
CA GLY A 909 -17.39 47.07 -10.72
C GLY A 909 -17.84 45.71 -10.17
N ARG A 910 -18.74 45.04 -10.90
CA ARG A 910 -19.28 43.74 -10.49
C ARG A 910 -18.32 42.61 -10.85
N VAL A 911 -18.28 41.58 -10.01
CA VAL A 911 -17.46 40.38 -10.21
C VAL A 911 -18.35 39.22 -10.69
N ASN A 912 -17.92 38.52 -11.73
CA ASN A 912 -18.48 37.26 -12.17
C ASN A 912 -17.35 36.22 -12.29
N ASN A 913 -17.07 35.51 -11.19
CA ASN A 913 -16.10 34.41 -11.15
C ASN A 913 -16.77 33.03 -11.04
N SER A 914 -17.95 32.90 -11.66
CA SER A 914 -18.74 31.67 -11.59
C SER A 914 -18.04 30.48 -12.24
N ALA A 915 -17.19 30.71 -13.26
CA ALA A 915 -16.40 29.63 -13.87
C ALA A 915 -15.36 29.11 -12.89
N THR A 916 -14.65 29.99 -12.19
CA THR A 916 -13.69 29.63 -11.13
C THR A 916 -14.38 28.89 -9.99
N LYS A 917 -15.49 29.41 -9.46
CA LYS A 917 -16.24 28.77 -8.36
C LYS A 917 -16.83 27.41 -8.75
N LYS A 918 -17.23 27.24 -10.00
CA LYS A 918 -17.73 25.95 -10.50
C LYS A 918 -16.61 24.91 -10.65
N LEU A 919 -15.39 25.37 -10.96
CA LEU A 919 -14.23 24.51 -11.14
C LEU A 919 -13.62 24.05 -9.80
N LEU A 920 -13.61 24.92 -8.79
CA LEU A 920 -13.02 24.61 -7.49
C LEU A 920 -14.01 23.89 -6.56
N PRO A 921 -13.67 22.71 -6.00
CA PRO A 921 -14.60 21.87 -5.24
C PRO A 921 -14.81 22.32 -3.78
N TRP A 922 -14.67 23.60 -3.47
CA TRP A 922 -14.91 24.12 -2.12
C TRP A 922 -15.49 25.53 -2.13
N GLU A 923 -16.23 25.84 -1.07
CA GLU A 923 -16.72 27.19 -0.82
C GLU A 923 -15.62 28.07 -0.22
N PHE A 924 -15.54 29.31 -0.69
CA PHE A 924 -14.58 30.30 -0.21
C PHE A 924 -15.00 30.86 1.16
N LEU A 925 -14.01 31.18 1.99
CA LEU A 925 -14.20 31.76 3.31
C LEU A 925 -14.75 33.19 3.22
N ASP A 926 -15.72 33.50 4.09
CA ASP A 926 -16.33 34.82 4.14
C ASP A 926 -15.42 35.87 4.81
N LEU A 927 -15.74 37.16 4.59
CA LEU A 927 -14.95 38.28 5.10
C LEU A 927 -14.82 38.24 6.63
N ARG A 928 -15.87 37.84 7.33
CA ARG A 928 -15.89 37.83 8.80
C ARG A 928 -14.91 36.78 9.31
N THR A 929 -14.97 35.55 8.82
CA THR A 929 -14.03 34.49 9.22
C THR A 929 -12.59 34.89 8.91
N THR A 930 -12.32 35.40 7.70
CA THR A 930 -10.98 35.83 7.30
C THR A 930 -10.42 36.94 8.20
N VAL A 931 -11.22 37.97 8.49
CA VAL A 931 -10.81 39.07 9.39
C VAL A 931 -10.62 38.55 10.80
N VAL A 932 -11.55 37.74 11.30
CA VAL A 932 -11.51 37.24 12.68
C VAL A 932 -10.24 36.42 12.92
N ASP A 933 -9.96 35.43 12.07
CA ASP A 933 -8.77 34.58 12.21
C ASP A 933 -7.47 35.39 12.13
N THR A 934 -7.44 36.42 11.29
CA THR A 934 -6.29 37.33 11.16
C THR A 934 -6.06 38.11 12.46
N VAL A 935 -7.12 38.70 13.01
CA VAL A 935 -7.05 39.52 14.22
C VAL A 935 -6.72 38.66 15.44
N GLU A 936 -7.33 37.47 15.56
CA GLU A 936 -7.01 36.51 16.63
C GLU A 936 -5.52 36.18 16.64
N GLN A 937 -4.95 35.88 15.47
CA GLN A 937 -3.53 35.58 15.36
C GLN A 937 -2.65 36.79 15.70
N ILE A 938 -3.02 38.00 15.28
CA ILE A 938 -2.27 39.22 15.61
C ILE A 938 -2.31 39.46 17.13
N LEU A 939 -3.47 39.34 17.76
CA LEU A 939 -3.66 39.56 19.20
C LEU A 939 -2.93 38.49 20.03
N SER A 940 -2.92 37.23 19.60
CA SER A 940 -2.20 36.17 20.30
C SER A 940 -0.68 36.26 20.16
N SER A 941 -0.19 37.06 19.20
CA SER A 941 1.24 37.24 18.92
C SER A 941 1.83 38.51 19.54
N LYS A 942 0.99 39.34 20.18
CA LYS A 942 1.40 40.46 21.05
C LYS A 942 1.64 39.94 22.47
#